data_AF-A0A1Y3MYF6-F1
#
_entry.id   AF-A0A1Y3MYF6-F1
#
_cell.length_a   1.000
_cell.length_b   1.000
_cell.length_c   1.000
_cell.angle_alpha   90.00
_cell.angle_beta   90.00
_cell.angle_gamma   90.00
#
_symmetry.space_group_name_H-M   'P 1'
#
loop_
_entity.id
_entity.type
_entity.pdbx_description
1 polymer ?
#
loop_
_entity_poly.entity_id
_entity_poly.type
_entity_poly.pdbx_seq_one_letter_code
_entity_poly.pdbx_strand_id
1 'polypeptide(L)'
;MDKEIITDELRELVTPITLCEWEDKIFIRTERGVEKIIEEKVQKYKVKWNKKDSNGNYHIPETAEQFNWIDRTGGGKDIDINEDNGRFLVTALYFCALRAYSPSNEKNFDDMMKVLIESPTTKKKNILFNGPSAQNIRLNLRKRLEGLDKYTYLGKAYFKGATPENQYTLDNPPEVVLESFGGEPEKSTIYGTDIYIYRVKIYFPGADSERILSLYKDKEDGNWYIFSNTYMGFIVDIKRPRITMEEASKYIKKVEYMENEQPVINIKEVIRYAQDPDDSNKIVEQPVPQAQIIFTNNGVDVFPNTAAKLAKIDRSSTYGDLDNDKGRFLTIAAYFAALKSWTPQTANEVNKMMELLCESPTTKVLEKRVFDNFSMSFMRDNLTKILVENTPKYKYIGNSYFDGATPYNEYTPTTPLAVTVEDYVYNGIWSDIYQTKIYRVVSRFEGADTERYLSMYQDPFDHQWYIFSDSYKAFISDIKHPIFSEEKVIELYKKKYKHYAKEITYNDADQPKISMNEVDRQYAEKQSDGKISIIDVKIQQVSITFNNGKDILPKNVNDLSKLNRGGNYEIAKSGIIKYDKSEDLGRFITVAAYVAALKKLDKYNYKDGYDMIKYLCESPTSCALGSDVFNQHSQTFIKNNVLDKELIPKHFKYEYLGNSYFDGASRYNNYTPTTPLTITIEDYVYDGIWSSNYNTYIYTMVTRFKGSDFPRLLKIYQDQYDHQWYIFSDSWKGFCVDIKKPMIKSSITPRTDYIAANQPNIFSEEVDGKYVVYNKIKGIDEIKIGKFTQKKITFNTIPSTAADLSKISRQGPLVQKDDEYRNVSDLDNDNGRFMVAALYIAALRAWTPSTAKEVDAMLKILCESPTSKALGAEVYTNHSSQSMTVSMKQNEKYKYLGFSYFDGTSPENGYMSNDNSITIKDYVYDGDWSDNYESKIYTVVVKSSGADTPRLLKVYQDPFDLEWYIFSDSWKSLILDIRKPIKN
;
A
#
# COMPACT_ATOMS: atom_id res chain seq x y z
N MET A 1 62.08 45.65 -24.16
CA MET A 1 60.77 46.32 -24.03
C MET A 1 59.74 45.42 -24.71
N ASP A 2 58.51 45.35 -24.21
CA ASP A 2 57.34 44.61 -24.78
C ASP A 2 56.99 43.21 -24.21
N LYS A 3 57.25 42.96 -22.92
CA LYS A 3 56.47 41.95 -22.17
C LYS A 3 55.78 42.58 -20.95
N GLU A 4 56.47 43.44 -20.20
CA GLU A 4 55.88 44.17 -19.06
C GLU A 4 54.75 45.14 -19.46
N ILE A 5 54.88 45.83 -20.61
CA ILE A 5 53.89 46.81 -21.10
C ILE A 5 52.58 46.11 -21.52
N ILE A 6 52.66 44.90 -22.08
CA ILE A 6 51.49 44.11 -22.49
C ILE A 6 50.72 43.58 -21.27
N THR A 7 51.42 43.27 -20.16
CA THR A 7 50.78 42.82 -18.91
C THR A 7 49.98 43.91 -18.21
N ASP A 8 50.47 45.15 -18.19
CA ASP A 8 49.76 46.24 -17.50
C ASP A 8 48.51 46.71 -18.28
N GLU A 9 48.60 46.77 -19.61
CA GLU A 9 47.44 47.09 -20.46
C GLU A 9 46.35 46.00 -20.36
N LEU A 10 46.73 44.71 -20.43
CA LEU A 10 45.78 43.61 -20.26
C LEU A 10 45.18 43.57 -18.85
N ARG A 11 45.99 43.89 -17.82
CA ARG A 11 45.52 43.98 -16.43
C ARG A 11 44.42 45.03 -16.28
N GLU A 12 44.57 46.18 -16.92
CA GLU A 12 43.51 47.18 -16.94
C GLU A 12 42.26 46.67 -17.66
N LEU A 13 42.41 46.00 -18.80
CA LEU A 13 41.28 45.52 -19.62
C LEU A 13 40.41 44.48 -18.91
N VAL A 14 41.00 43.58 -18.12
CA VAL A 14 40.27 42.51 -17.41
C VAL A 14 39.73 42.91 -16.04
N THR A 15 40.08 44.11 -15.55
CA THR A 15 39.65 44.59 -14.24
C THR A 15 38.23 45.18 -14.33
N PRO A 16 37.23 44.58 -13.66
CA PRO A 16 35.86 45.07 -13.71
C PRO A 16 35.63 46.25 -12.77
N ILE A 17 34.53 46.96 -13.00
CA ILE A 17 33.96 47.93 -12.05
C ILE A 17 32.72 47.33 -11.37
N THR A 18 32.48 47.70 -10.11
CA THR A 18 31.26 47.34 -9.37
C THR A 18 30.44 48.60 -9.14
N LEU A 19 29.16 48.57 -9.54
CA LEU A 19 28.19 49.65 -9.33
C LEU A 19 27.06 49.17 -8.44
N CYS A 20 26.65 49.97 -7.46
CA CYS A 20 25.51 49.70 -6.58
C CYS A 20 24.32 50.58 -7.00
N GLU A 21 23.15 49.98 -7.15
CA GLU A 21 21.90 50.66 -7.48
C GLU A 21 20.77 50.12 -6.60
N TRP A 22 19.81 50.98 -6.24
CA TRP A 22 18.60 50.60 -5.54
C TRP A 22 17.46 50.39 -6.54
N GLU A 23 16.75 49.28 -6.43
CA GLU A 23 15.59 48.96 -7.27
C GLU A 23 14.40 48.57 -6.39
N ASP A 24 13.21 49.09 -6.73
CA ASP A 24 11.97 48.70 -6.08
C ASP A 24 11.53 47.33 -6.62
N LYS A 25 11.38 46.35 -5.72
CA LYS A 25 10.95 44.99 -6.06
C LYS A 25 9.61 44.70 -5.41
N ILE A 26 8.64 44.33 -6.24
CA ILE A 26 7.29 43.98 -5.81
C ILE A 26 7.23 42.47 -5.55
N PHE A 27 6.82 42.09 -4.34
CA PHE A 27 6.53 40.72 -3.93
C PHE A 27 5.02 40.55 -3.75
N ILE A 28 4.46 39.43 -4.20
CA ILE A 28 3.10 39.04 -3.85
C ILE A 28 3.21 37.94 -2.79
N ARG A 29 2.75 38.24 -1.57
CA ARG A 29 2.77 37.30 -0.45
C ARG A 29 1.34 36.98 -0.05
N THR A 30 0.99 35.70 -0.05
CA THR A 30 -0.31 35.23 0.46
C THR A 30 -0.23 35.12 1.97
N GLU A 31 -0.83 36.07 2.68
CA GLU A 31 -0.98 36.02 4.13
C GLU A 31 -2.46 35.80 4.47
N ARG A 32 -2.78 34.67 5.14
CA ARG A 32 -4.15 34.28 5.52
C ARG A 32 -5.13 34.20 4.33
N GLY A 33 -4.65 33.73 3.17
CA GLY A 33 -5.49 33.54 1.97
C GLY A 33 -5.76 34.81 1.16
N VAL A 34 -5.13 35.95 1.50
CA VAL A 34 -5.20 37.20 0.74
C VAL A 34 -3.83 37.51 0.17
N GLU A 35 -3.76 37.75 -1.14
CA GLU A 35 -2.55 38.21 -1.81
C GLU A 35 -2.27 39.67 -1.42
N LYS A 36 -1.10 39.89 -0.81
CA LYS A 36 -0.64 41.22 -0.42
C LYS A 36 0.57 41.59 -1.26
N ILE A 37 0.50 42.74 -1.92
CA ILE A 37 1.60 43.33 -2.66
C ILE A 37 2.52 44.03 -1.64
N ILE A 38 3.78 43.63 -1.57
CA ILE A 38 4.82 44.21 -0.72
C ILE A 38 5.89 44.79 -1.64
N GLU A 39 6.13 46.09 -1.56
CA GLU A 39 7.25 46.75 -2.23
C GLU A 39 8.44 46.80 -1.27
N GLU A 40 9.56 46.16 -1.63
CA GLU A 40 10.83 46.31 -0.91
C GLU A 40 11.89 46.89 -1.83
N LYS A 41 12.70 47.81 -1.30
CA LYS A 41 13.91 48.29 -1.98
C LYS A 41 15.03 47.28 -1.82
N VAL A 42 15.49 46.71 -2.93
CA VAL A 42 16.64 45.81 -2.95
C VAL A 42 17.87 46.51 -3.52
N GLN A 43 19.04 46.23 -2.94
CA GLN A 43 20.32 46.67 -3.51
C GLN A 43 20.79 45.68 -4.56
N LYS A 44 20.93 46.15 -5.81
CA LYS A 44 21.56 45.42 -6.90
C LYS A 44 22.98 45.91 -7.14
N TYR A 45 23.88 44.96 -7.33
CA TYR A 45 25.28 45.20 -7.62
C TYR A 45 25.57 44.70 -9.04
N LYS A 46 26.11 45.59 -9.89
CA LYS A 46 26.47 45.30 -11.27
C LYS A 46 27.98 45.23 -11.38
N VAL A 47 28.54 44.06 -11.70
CA VAL A 47 29.97 43.87 -11.98
C VAL A 47 30.15 43.88 -13.49
N LYS A 48 30.93 44.83 -14.01
CA LYS A 48 30.95 45.17 -15.44
C LYS A 48 32.37 45.28 -15.98
N TRP A 49 32.64 44.60 -17.09
CA TRP A 49 33.90 44.70 -17.84
C TRP A 49 33.75 45.70 -18.99
N ASN A 50 34.09 46.97 -18.72
CA ASN A 50 33.73 48.10 -19.56
C ASN A 50 34.87 48.68 -20.40
N LYS A 51 36.12 48.22 -20.23
CA LYS A 51 37.26 48.68 -21.03
C LYS A 51 37.38 47.87 -22.31
N LYS A 52 37.75 48.55 -23.41
CA LYS A 52 37.96 47.95 -24.73
C LYS A 52 39.43 47.94 -25.08
N ASP A 53 39.88 46.91 -25.77
CA ASP A 53 41.18 46.93 -26.43
C ASP A 53 41.17 47.86 -27.65
N SER A 54 42.34 48.01 -28.28
CA SER A 54 42.53 48.78 -29.52
C SER A 54 41.68 48.29 -30.71
N ASN A 55 41.16 47.07 -30.66
CA ASN A 55 40.26 46.48 -31.66
C ASN A 55 38.76 46.64 -31.29
N GLY A 56 38.46 47.29 -30.17
CA GLY A 56 37.10 47.54 -29.70
C GLY A 56 36.44 46.40 -28.93
N ASN A 57 37.20 45.35 -28.55
CA ASN A 57 36.70 44.17 -27.85
C ASN A 57 36.78 44.33 -26.32
N TYR A 58 35.78 43.80 -25.62
CA TYR A 58 35.79 43.67 -24.16
C TYR A 58 36.53 42.40 -23.71
N HIS A 59 37.23 42.47 -22.58
CA HIS A 59 38.01 41.35 -22.04
C HIS A 59 37.48 40.93 -20.67
N ILE A 60 37.20 39.63 -20.52
CA ILE A 60 36.81 39.00 -19.25
C ILE A 60 37.99 38.14 -18.80
N PRO A 61 38.33 38.06 -17.50
CA PRO A 61 39.43 37.22 -17.05
C PRO A 61 39.12 35.72 -17.25
N GLU A 62 40.06 35.00 -17.85
CA GLU A 62 39.99 33.58 -18.21
C GLU A 62 41.10 32.74 -17.56
N THR A 63 42.03 33.32 -16.81
CA THR A 63 43.13 32.59 -16.13
C THR A 63 43.24 32.89 -14.64
N ALA A 64 43.86 31.97 -13.89
CA ALA A 64 44.14 32.15 -12.46
C ALA A 64 45.10 33.34 -12.21
N GLU A 65 46.03 33.59 -13.13
CA GLU A 65 46.93 34.74 -13.08
C GLU A 65 46.15 36.06 -13.16
N GLN A 66 45.21 36.16 -14.11
CA GLN A 66 44.33 37.32 -14.26
C GLN A 66 43.44 37.54 -13.02
N PHE A 67 42.98 36.47 -12.36
CA PHE A 67 42.22 36.58 -11.11
C PHE A 67 43.05 37.20 -9.98
N ASN A 68 44.36 36.92 -9.93
CA ASN A 68 45.26 37.50 -8.92
C ASN A 68 45.59 38.97 -9.18
N TRP A 69 45.38 39.48 -10.40
CA TRP A 69 45.59 40.90 -10.71
C TRP A 69 44.52 41.81 -10.13
N ILE A 70 43.33 41.24 -9.83
CA ILE A 70 42.12 41.95 -9.42
C ILE A 70 42.08 42.05 -7.90
N ASP A 71 41.93 43.26 -7.38
CA ASP A 71 41.77 43.52 -5.96
C ASP A 71 40.39 43.06 -5.46
N ARG A 72 40.38 42.13 -4.51
CA ARG A 72 39.15 41.51 -3.95
C ARG A 72 38.89 41.94 -2.51
N THR A 73 39.58 42.97 -2.01
CA THR A 73 39.43 43.46 -0.63
C THR A 73 38.19 44.32 -0.42
N GLY A 74 37.64 44.90 -1.51
CA GLY A 74 36.44 45.72 -1.48
C GLY A 74 36.65 47.21 -1.15
N GLY A 75 37.90 47.71 -1.16
CA GLY A 75 38.22 49.13 -0.91
C GLY A 75 38.85 49.82 -2.13
N GLY A 76 38.04 50.45 -2.98
CA GLY A 76 38.54 51.33 -4.04
C GLY A 76 38.92 52.70 -3.48
N LYS A 77 40.01 53.30 -4.00
CA LYS A 77 40.55 54.60 -3.54
C LYS A 77 39.65 55.83 -3.76
N ASP A 78 38.49 55.70 -4.42
CA ASP A 78 37.65 56.85 -4.82
C ASP A 78 36.13 56.65 -4.64
N ILE A 79 35.66 55.74 -3.77
CA ILE A 79 34.22 55.59 -3.47
C ILE A 79 34.00 55.45 -1.96
N ASP A 80 32.96 56.12 -1.46
CA ASP A 80 32.59 56.30 -0.07
C ASP A 80 32.68 55.03 0.80
N ILE A 81 33.15 55.21 2.03
CA ILE A 81 33.90 54.24 2.85
C ILE A 81 32.99 53.24 3.60
N ASN A 82 31.86 52.79 3.02
CA ASN A 82 30.88 51.95 3.73
C ASN A 82 30.30 50.74 2.95
N GLU A 83 30.77 50.41 1.74
CA GLU A 83 30.20 49.27 0.98
C GLU A 83 31.26 48.19 0.64
N ASP A 84 31.14 47.02 1.27
CA ASP A 84 32.05 45.87 1.13
C ASP A 84 31.85 45.13 -0.21
N ASN A 85 32.23 45.78 -1.31
CA ASN A 85 31.95 45.36 -2.70
C ASN A 85 32.71 44.10 -3.16
N GLY A 86 33.72 43.65 -2.42
CA GLY A 86 34.58 42.53 -2.79
C GLY A 86 33.83 41.19 -2.90
N ARG A 87 32.76 40.99 -2.12
CA ARG A 87 31.93 39.77 -2.19
C ARG A 87 31.19 39.61 -3.52
N PHE A 88 30.72 40.71 -4.09
CA PHE A 88 30.02 40.72 -5.39
C PHE A 88 31.02 40.49 -6.53
N LEU A 89 32.20 41.07 -6.43
CA LEU A 89 33.30 40.84 -7.35
C LEU A 89 33.74 39.37 -7.38
N VAL A 90 33.95 38.73 -6.21
CA VAL A 90 34.31 37.31 -6.12
C VAL A 90 33.21 36.41 -6.72
N THR A 91 31.94 36.78 -6.53
CA THR A 91 30.81 36.07 -7.14
C THR A 91 30.83 36.18 -8.67
N ALA A 92 31.12 37.36 -9.22
CA ALA A 92 31.24 37.54 -10.66
C ALA A 92 32.46 36.81 -11.26
N LEU A 93 33.59 36.79 -10.56
CA LEU A 93 34.77 36.01 -10.94
C LEU A 93 34.49 34.51 -10.95
N TYR A 94 33.65 34.01 -10.03
CA TYR A 94 33.21 32.60 -10.07
C TYR A 94 32.52 32.26 -11.40
N PHE A 95 31.66 33.13 -11.92
CA PHE A 95 31.02 32.93 -13.22
C PHE A 95 32.01 33.05 -14.39
N CYS A 96 33.04 33.88 -14.27
CA CYS A 96 34.15 33.91 -15.22
C CYS A 96 34.91 32.57 -15.27
N ALA A 97 35.15 31.95 -14.10
CA ALA A 97 35.76 30.63 -14.03
C ALA A 97 34.88 29.57 -14.71
N LEU A 98 33.57 29.55 -14.41
CA LEU A 98 32.63 28.65 -15.10
C LEU A 98 32.60 28.86 -16.62
N ARG A 99 32.75 30.11 -17.09
CA ARG A 99 32.78 30.44 -18.52
C ARG A 99 34.06 29.96 -19.20
N ALA A 100 35.21 30.04 -18.52
CA ALA A 100 36.52 29.62 -19.03
C ALA A 100 36.70 28.09 -19.02
N TYR A 101 35.83 27.35 -18.33
CA TYR A 101 35.91 25.90 -18.24
C TYR A 101 35.68 25.20 -19.60
N SER A 102 36.59 24.29 -19.94
CA SER A 102 36.41 23.31 -21.01
C SER A 102 37.10 22.00 -20.62
N PRO A 103 36.70 20.84 -21.17
CA PRO A 103 37.38 19.56 -20.92
C PRO A 103 38.88 19.57 -21.24
N SER A 104 39.34 20.47 -22.12
CA SER A 104 40.74 20.64 -22.48
C SER A 104 41.51 21.60 -21.55
N ASN A 105 40.84 22.38 -20.70
CA ASN A 105 41.45 23.40 -19.84
C ASN A 105 41.14 23.21 -18.33
N GLU A 106 40.93 21.96 -17.92
CA GLU A 106 40.52 21.59 -16.54
C GLU A 106 41.46 22.16 -15.47
N LYS A 107 42.78 22.12 -15.69
CA LYS A 107 43.78 22.60 -14.72
C LYS A 107 43.65 24.10 -14.44
N ASN A 108 43.47 24.92 -15.47
CA ASN A 108 43.34 26.36 -15.31
C ASN A 108 42.06 26.72 -14.54
N PHE A 109 40.95 26.01 -14.79
CA PHE A 109 39.74 26.17 -14.01
C PHE A 109 39.96 25.84 -12.53
N ASP A 110 40.60 24.70 -12.22
CA ASP A 110 40.92 24.33 -10.84
C ASP A 110 41.79 25.40 -10.16
N ASP A 111 42.79 25.93 -10.88
CA ASP A 111 43.66 26.99 -10.37
C ASP A 111 42.90 28.31 -10.15
N MET A 112 41.96 28.70 -11.02
CA MET A 112 41.08 29.85 -10.82
C MET A 112 40.19 29.67 -9.58
N MET A 113 39.62 28.48 -9.39
CA MET A 113 38.80 28.16 -8.22
C MET A 113 39.61 28.21 -6.93
N LYS A 114 40.88 27.76 -6.94
CA LYS A 114 41.76 27.90 -5.77
C LYS A 114 41.96 29.36 -5.37
N VAL A 115 42.08 30.28 -6.33
CA VAL A 115 42.16 31.72 -6.03
C VAL A 115 40.93 32.21 -5.27
N LEU A 116 39.73 31.72 -5.63
CA LEU A 116 38.46 32.14 -5.03
C LEU A 116 38.10 31.42 -3.73
N ILE A 117 38.66 30.24 -3.45
CA ILE A 117 38.29 29.39 -2.30
C ILE A 117 39.41 29.30 -1.25
N GLU A 118 40.68 29.21 -1.66
CA GLU A 118 41.77 28.95 -0.74
C GLU A 118 42.30 30.24 -0.09
N SER A 119 41.81 30.55 1.10
CA SER A 119 42.30 31.68 1.89
C SER A 119 43.54 31.33 2.73
N PRO A 120 44.34 32.33 3.13
CA PRO A 120 45.46 32.13 4.07
C PRO A 120 45.05 31.39 5.35
N THR A 121 43.88 31.73 5.93
CA THR A 121 43.31 31.05 7.10
C THR A 121 43.07 29.56 6.85
N THR A 122 42.48 29.19 5.70
CA THR A 122 42.23 27.78 5.36
C THR A 122 43.52 26.98 5.15
N LYS A 123 44.54 27.60 4.53
CA LYS A 123 45.85 26.98 4.28
C LYS A 123 46.61 26.70 5.57
N LYS A 124 46.66 27.65 6.51
CA LYS A 124 47.37 27.52 7.79
C LYS A 124 46.81 26.42 8.68
N LYS A 125 45.49 26.19 8.63
CA LYS A 125 44.82 25.20 9.47
C LYS A 125 44.86 23.79 8.89
N ASN A 126 45.49 23.62 7.72
CA ASN A 126 45.59 22.35 6.99
C ASN A 126 44.24 21.62 6.88
N ILE A 127 43.16 22.42 6.81
CA ILE A 127 41.81 21.91 6.61
C ILE A 127 41.80 21.49 5.15
N LEU A 128 42.02 20.20 4.91
CA LEU A 128 41.92 19.55 3.60
C LEU A 128 40.50 19.77 3.09
N PHE A 129 40.28 20.88 2.43
CA PHE A 129 39.08 21.10 1.65
C PHE A 129 39.22 20.20 0.42
N ASN A 130 38.32 19.24 0.27
CA ASN A 130 38.14 18.53 -0.99
C ASN A 130 37.62 19.55 -2.01
N GLY A 131 38.53 20.33 -2.59
CA GLY A 131 38.22 21.36 -3.57
C GLY A 131 37.43 20.80 -4.75
N PRO A 132 36.79 21.67 -5.55
CA PRO A 132 36.24 21.24 -6.81
C PRO A 132 37.39 20.67 -7.63
N SER A 133 37.39 19.36 -7.86
CA SER A 133 38.18 18.78 -8.94
C SER A 133 37.35 18.86 -10.21
N ALA A 134 38.00 19.10 -11.35
CA ALA A 134 37.35 18.94 -12.65
C ALA A 134 36.61 17.59 -12.77
N GLN A 135 37.09 16.55 -12.08
CA GLN A 135 36.41 15.25 -11.96
C GLN A 135 35.05 15.33 -11.25
N ASN A 136 34.91 16.09 -10.16
CA ASN A 136 33.65 16.28 -9.43
C ASN A 136 32.64 17.11 -10.26
N ILE A 137 33.11 18.13 -10.97
CA ILE A 137 32.27 18.90 -11.90
C ILE A 137 31.83 18.01 -13.06
N ARG A 138 32.75 17.25 -13.65
CA ARG A 138 32.46 16.30 -14.73
C ARG A 138 31.50 15.19 -14.31
N LEU A 139 31.59 14.68 -13.08
CA LEU A 139 30.64 13.72 -12.50
C LEU A 139 29.24 14.32 -12.31
N ASN A 140 29.14 15.55 -11.81
CA ASN A 140 27.86 16.24 -11.64
C ASN A 140 27.23 16.67 -12.97
N LEU A 141 28.04 16.99 -13.98
CA LEU A 141 27.58 17.24 -15.35
C LEU A 141 27.17 15.95 -16.09
N ARG A 142 27.81 14.80 -15.81
CA ARG A 142 27.47 13.49 -16.44
C ARG A 142 26.25 12.77 -15.82
N LYS A 143 25.97 12.96 -14.53
CA LYS A 143 24.94 12.19 -13.81
C LYS A 143 23.50 12.49 -14.23
N ARG A 144 23.28 13.54 -15.03
CA ARG A 144 22.00 13.86 -15.66
C ARG A 144 22.21 13.71 -17.15
N LEU A 145 21.39 12.90 -17.80
CA LEU A 145 21.49 12.46 -19.20
C LEU A 145 21.31 13.61 -20.24
N GLU A 146 21.67 14.85 -19.92
CA GLU A 146 21.36 16.07 -20.68
C GLU A 146 22.62 16.81 -21.17
N GLY A 147 23.42 16.14 -21.99
CA GLY A 147 24.33 16.82 -22.90
C GLY A 147 25.77 16.94 -22.41
N LEU A 148 26.67 16.34 -23.18
CA LEU A 148 28.11 16.46 -23.03
C LEU A 148 28.63 17.91 -23.16
N ASP A 149 27.81 18.89 -23.56
CA ASP A 149 28.22 20.27 -23.84
C ASP A 149 27.60 21.35 -22.94
N LYS A 150 27.01 20.99 -21.79
CA LYS A 150 26.45 21.97 -20.84
C LYS A 150 27.46 23.06 -20.44
N TYR A 151 28.75 22.72 -20.41
CA TYR A 151 29.82 23.67 -20.11
C TYR A 151 29.91 24.85 -21.11
N THR A 152 29.44 24.69 -22.35
CA THR A 152 29.54 25.71 -23.41
C THR A 152 28.66 26.94 -23.15
N TYR A 153 27.64 26.80 -22.30
CA TYR A 153 26.72 27.86 -21.92
C TYR A 153 26.57 28.06 -20.41
N LEU A 154 27.00 27.10 -19.56
CA LEU A 154 26.89 27.17 -18.10
C LEU A 154 27.39 28.49 -17.51
N GLY A 155 28.62 28.90 -17.86
CA GLY A 155 29.19 30.15 -17.35
C GLY A 155 28.62 31.41 -17.99
N LYS A 156 28.09 31.31 -19.22
CA LYS A 156 27.45 32.44 -19.93
C LYS A 156 26.09 32.78 -19.35
N ALA A 157 25.36 31.78 -18.85
CA ALA A 157 24.00 31.93 -18.33
C ALA A 157 23.83 32.94 -17.19
N TYR A 158 24.91 33.28 -16.49
CA TYR A 158 24.90 34.20 -15.35
C TYR A 158 25.19 35.65 -15.70
N PHE A 159 25.47 35.93 -16.97
CA PHE A 159 25.68 37.29 -17.46
C PHE A 159 24.37 37.87 -17.99
N LYS A 160 24.28 39.18 -17.93
CA LYS A 160 23.15 39.95 -18.43
C LYS A 160 22.97 39.74 -19.93
N GLY A 161 21.70 39.69 -20.35
CA GLY A 161 21.30 39.42 -21.73
C GLY A 161 21.29 37.94 -22.12
N ALA A 162 22.00 37.08 -21.38
CA ALA A 162 22.10 35.66 -21.72
C ALA A 162 20.79 34.91 -21.38
N THR A 163 20.13 34.37 -22.40
CA THR A 163 18.87 33.64 -22.28
C THR A 163 18.93 32.31 -23.06
N PRO A 164 18.13 31.29 -22.69
CA PRO A 164 18.00 30.09 -23.50
C PRO A 164 17.61 30.41 -24.96
N GLU A 165 16.77 31.43 -25.17
CA GLU A 165 16.25 31.84 -26.48
C GLU A 165 17.34 32.39 -27.40
N ASN A 166 18.32 33.12 -26.87
CA ASN A 166 19.40 33.73 -27.66
C ASN A 166 20.72 32.95 -27.61
N GLN A 167 20.67 31.66 -27.29
CA GLN A 167 21.86 30.80 -27.17
C GLN A 167 22.86 31.27 -26.09
N TYR A 168 22.37 31.91 -25.03
CA TYR A 168 23.17 32.53 -23.99
C TYR A 168 24.20 33.53 -24.54
N THR A 169 23.79 34.30 -25.55
CA THR A 169 24.57 35.43 -26.05
C THR A 169 24.57 36.56 -25.01
N LEU A 170 25.75 37.10 -24.72
CA LEU A 170 25.99 38.08 -23.67
C LEU A 170 25.67 39.50 -24.17
N ASP A 171 25.17 40.37 -23.29
CA ASP A 171 25.16 41.81 -23.56
C ASP A 171 26.59 42.36 -23.64
N ASN A 172 26.76 43.41 -24.44
CA ASN A 172 28.00 44.16 -24.53
C ASN A 172 27.81 45.56 -23.93
N PRO A 173 28.66 46.01 -22.99
CA PRO A 173 29.73 45.27 -22.30
C PRO A 173 29.21 44.12 -21.40
N PRO A 174 30.02 43.05 -21.18
CA PRO A 174 29.68 41.97 -20.26
C PRO A 174 29.41 42.47 -18.84
N GLU A 175 28.29 42.02 -18.26
CA GLU A 175 27.80 42.47 -16.97
C GLU A 175 27.19 41.29 -16.20
N VAL A 176 27.45 41.21 -14.89
CA VAL A 176 26.77 40.29 -13.96
C VAL A 176 25.96 41.13 -12.97
N VAL A 177 24.69 40.77 -12.77
CA VAL A 177 23.78 41.47 -11.85
C VAL A 177 23.54 40.59 -10.62
N LEU A 178 23.82 41.12 -9.44
CA LEU A 178 23.78 40.42 -8.16
C LEU A 178 22.91 41.18 -7.16
N GLU A 179 22.30 40.49 -6.21
CA GLU A 179 21.49 41.09 -5.15
C GLU A 179 22.08 40.73 -3.78
N SER A 180 22.15 41.71 -2.86
CA SER A 180 22.57 41.43 -1.48
C SER A 180 21.50 40.59 -0.76
N PHE A 181 21.92 39.57 -0.02
CA PHE A 181 21.00 38.89 0.90
C PHE A 181 20.72 39.81 2.10
N GLY A 182 19.46 40.17 2.35
CA GLY A 182 19.08 41.14 3.39
C GLY A 182 19.17 40.65 4.85
N GLY A 183 19.65 39.44 5.10
CA GLY A 183 19.83 38.90 6.45
C GLY A 183 21.21 39.22 7.04
N GLU A 184 21.27 39.29 8.38
CA GLU A 184 22.54 39.44 9.11
C GLU A 184 23.53 38.32 8.76
N PRO A 185 24.85 38.62 8.66
CA PRO A 185 25.85 37.61 8.35
C PRO A 185 25.95 36.56 9.45
N GLU A 186 26.10 35.30 9.03
CA GLU A 186 26.14 34.15 9.94
C GLU A 186 27.55 33.98 10.50
N LYS A 187 27.69 33.97 11.84
CA LYS A 187 28.98 33.71 12.49
C LYS A 187 29.32 32.21 12.42
N SER A 188 30.53 31.88 11.97
CA SER A 188 31.05 30.50 11.97
C SER A 188 32.48 30.43 12.50
N THR A 189 32.81 29.30 13.13
CA THR A 189 34.14 29.00 13.69
C THR A 189 34.78 27.78 13.02
N ILE A 190 34.23 27.31 11.90
CA ILE A 190 34.63 26.05 11.25
C ILE A 190 36.11 26.00 10.84
N TYR A 191 36.73 27.16 10.58
CA TYR A 191 38.17 27.26 10.28
C TYR A 191 39.03 27.55 11.53
N GLY A 192 38.49 27.35 12.73
CA GLY A 192 39.20 27.56 13.99
C GLY A 192 39.49 29.03 14.32
N THR A 193 38.77 29.96 13.67
CA THR A 193 38.72 31.40 13.95
C THR A 193 37.32 31.92 13.62
N ASP A 194 36.91 33.01 14.26
CA ASP A 194 35.64 33.66 14.00
C ASP A 194 35.63 34.27 12.58
N ILE A 195 34.78 33.73 11.70
CA ILE A 195 34.45 34.29 10.39
C ILE A 195 32.95 34.66 10.34
N TYR A 196 32.61 35.61 9.47
CA TYR A 196 31.24 36.02 9.18
C TYR A 196 30.91 35.66 7.74
N ILE A 197 29.83 34.88 7.55
CA ILE A 197 29.38 34.37 6.27
C ILE A 197 28.30 35.29 5.73
N TYR A 198 28.58 35.89 4.59
CA TYR A 198 27.67 36.71 3.82
C TYR A 198 27.09 35.91 2.66
N ARG A 199 25.90 36.28 2.21
CA ARG A 199 25.21 35.60 1.12
C ARG A 199 24.91 36.58 0.00
N VAL A 200 25.15 36.15 -1.24
CA VAL A 200 24.82 36.88 -2.46
C VAL A 200 23.75 36.10 -3.21
N LYS A 201 22.67 36.77 -3.59
CA LYS A 201 21.58 36.20 -4.38
C LYS A 201 21.81 36.45 -5.85
N ILE A 202 21.52 35.44 -6.66
CA ILE A 202 21.65 35.49 -8.11
C ILE A 202 20.35 35.03 -8.75
N TYR A 203 19.82 35.88 -9.62
CA TYR A 203 18.66 35.61 -10.46
C TYR A 203 19.11 35.66 -11.93
N PHE A 204 18.76 34.64 -12.70
CA PHE A 204 19.06 34.60 -14.13
C PHE A 204 17.97 33.81 -14.89
N PRO A 205 17.69 34.15 -16.18
CA PRO A 205 16.64 33.50 -16.97
C PRO A 205 16.87 31.99 -17.20
N GLY A 206 18.12 31.55 -17.08
CA GLY A 206 18.53 30.17 -17.30
C GLY A 206 18.21 29.19 -16.16
N ALA A 207 17.61 29.61 -15.04
CA ALA A 207 17.19 28.69 -13.96
C ALA A 207 15.80 28.99 -13.43
N ASP A 208 15.14 27.95 -12.92
CA ASP A 208 13.77 28.03 -12.38
C ASP A 208 13.70 28.57 -10.95
N SER A 209 14.84 28.84 -10.30
CA SER A 209 14.87 29.35 -8.93
C SER A 209 16.08 30.22 -8.65
N GLU A 210 15.95 31.09 -7.64
CA GLU A 210 17.04 31.90 -7.10
C GLU A 210 18.21 31.01 -6.64
N ARG A 211 19.45 31.47 -6.83
CA ARG A 211 20.66 30.79 -6.34
C ARG A 211 21.38 31.68 -5.33
N ILE A 212 22.05 31.05 -4.36
CA ILE A 212 22.75 31.76 -3.28
C ILE A 212 24.20 31.27 -3.21
N LEU A 213 25.14 32.22 -3.22
CA LEU A 213 26.55 31.96 -2.97
C LEU A 213 26.94 32.51 -1.60
N SER A 214 27.60 31.70 -0.78
CA SER A 214 28.10 32.13 0.53
C SER A 214 29.56 32.55 0.42
N LEU A 215 29.94 33.65 1.05
CA LEU A 215 31.29 34.22 1.03
C LEU A 215 31.71 34.70 2.42
N TYR A 216 33.02 34.80 2.67
CA TYR A 216 33.57 35.44 3.85
C TYR A 216 34.79 36.27 3.50
N LYS A 217 35.08 37.28 4.33
CA LYS A 217 36.29 38.10 4.23
C LYS A 217 37.37 37.51 5.14
N ASP A 218 38.53 37.19 4.59
CA ASP A 218 39.64 36.65 5.36
C ASP A 218 40.36 37.78 6.11
N LYS A 219 40.66 37.56 7.39
CA LYS A 219 41.26 38.59 8.25
C LYS A 219 42.77 38.77 8.01
N GLU A 220 43.43 37.81 7.37
CA GLU A 220 44.88 37.83 7.18
C GLU A 220 45.30 38.67 5.98
N ASP A 221 44.53 38.65 4.89
CA ASP A 221 44.84 39.40 3.67
C ASP A 221 43.72 40.36 3.23
N GLY A 222 42.59 40.37 3.93
CA GLY A 222 41.45 41.25 3.65
C GLY A 222 40.65 40.86 2.40
N ASN A 223 41.00 39.80 1.68
CA ASN A 223 40.31 39.38 0.48
C ASN A 223 39.03 38.59 0.80
N TRP A 224 38.09 38.63 -0.14
CA TRP A 224 36.88 37.81 -0.10
C TRP A 224 37.11 36.42 -0.73
N TYR A 225 36.47 35.42 -0.12
CA TYR A 225 36.55 34.01 -0.51
C TYR A 225 35.18 33.34 -0.47
N ILE A 226 34.97 32.34 -1.33
CA ILE A 226 33.76 31.52 -1.34
C ILE A 226 33.78 30.58 -0.12
N PHE A 227 32.67 30.57 0.62
CA PHE A 227 32.45 29.71 1.78
C PHE A 227 31.71 28.42 1.40
N SER A 228 32.28 27.28 1.80
CA SER A 228 31.66 25.95 1.67
C SER A 228 31.33 25.56 0.21
N ASN A 229 30.56 24.50 0.01
CA ASN A 229 30.16 23.96 -1.30
C ASN A 229 28.94 24.66 -1.92
N THR A 230 28.63 25.91 -1.50
CA THR A 230 27.46 26.65 -1.99
C THR A 230 27.52 26.93 -3.50
N TYR A 231 28.73 26.98 -4.07
CA TYR A 231 28.96 27.07 -5.51
C TYR A 231 28.39 25.88 -6.32
N MET A 232 28.20 24.69 -5.72
CA MET A 232 27.70 23.51 -6.44
C MET A 232 26.25 23.68 -6.94
N GLY A 233 25.44 24.53 -6.27
CA GLY A 233 24.07 24.83 -6.69
C GLY A 233 23.96 25.50 -8.06
N PHE A 234 25.07 26.08 -8.56
CA PHE A 234 25.14 26.81 -9.82
C PHE A 234 25.46 25.91 -11.03
N ILE A 235 25.70 24.61 -10.82
CA ILE A 235 26.10 23.68 -11.89
C ILE A 235 24.96 22.71 -12.28
N VAL A 236 23.95 22.56 -11.42
CA VAL A 236 22.95 21.46 -11.50
C VAL A 236 21.76 21.74 -12.41
N ASP A 237 21.10 22.91 -12.33
CA ASP A 237 19.85 23.19 -13.08
C ASP A 237 20.00 24.47 -13.91
N ILE A 238 20.51 24.33 -15.14
CA ILE A 238 20.54 25.43 -16.13
C ILE A 238 19.80 24.93 -17.35
N LYS A 239 18.85 25.72 -17.85
CA LYS A 239 18.04 25.44 -19.04
C LYS A 239 18.95 25.25 -20.25
N ARG A 240 18.67 24.24 -21.07
CA ARG A 240 19.35 24.06 -22.37
C ARG A 240 19.03 25.26 -23.28
N PRO A 241 19.98 25.72 -24.12
CA PRO A 241 19.66 26.62 -25.23
C PRO A 241 18.52 26.09 -26.11
N ARG A 242 17.77 27.01 -26.74
CA ARG A 242 16.69 26.63 -27.64
C ARG A 242 17.25 25.82 -28.83
N ILE A 243 16.65 24.68 -29.17
CA ILE A 243 17.00 23.91 -30.35
C ILE A 243 16.88 24.78 -31.60
N THR A 244 17.91 24.75 -32.43
CA THR A 244 17.98 25.50 -33.69
C THR A 244 17.52 24.63 -34.86
N MET A 245 17.03 25.28 -35.94
CA MET A 245 16.70 24.58 -37.17
C MET A 245 17.92 23.85 -37.77
N GLU A 246 19.13 24.38 -37.59
CA GLU A 246 20.36 23.74 -38.04
C GLU A 246 20.59 22.39 -37.34
N GLU A 247 20.42 22.32 -36.02
CA GLU A 247 20.50 21.06 -35.27
C GLU A 247 19.41 20.07 -35.70
N ALA A 248 18.15 20.53 -35.80
CA ALA A 248 17.01 19.69 -36.14
C ALA A 248 17.06 19.17 -37.59
N SER A 249 17.53 19.99 -38.54
CA SER A 249 17.55 19.67 -39.98
C SER A 249 18.27 18.36 -40.33
N LYS A 250 19.24 17.95 -39.51
CA LYS A 250 19.99 16.67 -39.65
C LYS A 250 19.09 15.44 -39.49
N TYR A 251 17.93 15.60 -38.86
CA TYR A 251 16.99 14.52 -38.54
C TYR A 251 15.67 14.61 -39.30
N ILE A 252 15.42 15.71 -40.01
CA ILE A 252 14.22 15.89 -40.83
C ILE A 252 14.31 14.98 -42.06
N LYS A 253 13.36 14.05 -42.19
CA LYS A 253 13.25 13.19 -43.38
C LYS A 253 12.40 13.89 -44.43
N LYS A 254 12.95 14.05 -45.63
CA LYS A 254 12.14 14.47 -46.79
C LYS A 254 11.37 13.25 -47.30
N VAL A 255 10.05 13.30 -47.19
CA VAL A 255 9.14 12.31 -47.75
C VAL A 255 8.20 13.02 -48.71
N GLU A 256 7.97 12.42 -49.88
CA GLU A 256 6.96 12.89 -50.83
C GLU A 256 5.64 12.20 -50.52
N TYR A 257 4.59 12.99 -50.28
CA TYR A 257 3.27 12.50 -49.90
C TYR A 257 2.36 12.50 -51.12
N MET A 258 1.78 11.34 -51.44
CA MET A 258 0.84 11.17 -52.54
C MET A 258 -0.58 11.14 -52.01
N GLU A 259 -1.48 11.95 -52.59
CA GLU A 259 -2.87 12.11 -52.14
C GLU A 259 -3.66 10.78 -52.13
N ASN A 260 -3.45 9.94 -53.14
CA ASN A 260 -4.08 8.63 -53.26
C ASN A 260 -3.52 7.56 -52.30
N GLU A 261 -2.43 7.84 -51.59
CA GLU A 261 -1.86 6.98 -50.54
C GLU A 261 -2.29 7.43 -49.13
N GLN A 262 -3.11 8.49 -49.00
CA GLN A 262 -3.58 9.00 -47.70
C GLN A 262 -4.91 8.35 -47.27
N PRO A 263 -5.13 8.13 -45.96
CA PRO A 263 -6.44 7.74 -45.42
C PRO A 263 -7.48 8.85 -45.63
N VAL A 264 -8.74 8.45 -45.81
CA VAL A 264 -9.87 9.40 -45.87
C VAL A 264 -10.26 9.81 -44.46
N ILE A 265 -10.47 11.10 -44.21
CA ILE A 265 -10.79 11.64 -42.88
C ILE A 265 -12.08 12.45 -42.96
N ASN A 266 -13.08 12.01 -42.20
CA ASN A 266 -14.35 12.70 -42.04
C ASN A 266 -14.42 13.30 -40.64
N ILE A 267 -14.50 14.63 -40.54
CA ILE A 267 -14.58 15.34 -39.24
C ILE A 267 -15.98 15.92 -39.10
N LYS A 268 -16.59 15.72 -37.93
CA LYS A 268 -17.84 16.35 -37.52
C LYS A 268 -17.75 16.82 -36.07
N GLU A 269 -18.59 17.75 -35.68
CA GLU A 269 -18.71 18.16 -34.28
C GLU A 269 -19.70 17.25 -33.54
N VAL A 270 -19.38 16.88 -32.30
CA VAL A 270 -20.30 16.17 -31.40
C VAL A 270 -20.38 16.91 -30.07
N ILE A 271 -21.58 17.00 -29.50
CA ILE A 271 -21.77 17.64 -28.19
C ILE A 271 -21.39 16.67 -27.07
N ARG A 272 -20.62 17.15 -26.10
CA ARG A 272 -20.23 16.42 -24.89
C ARG A 272 -20.49 17.27 -23.65
N TYR A 273 -20.77 16.60 -22.54
CA TYR A 273 -20.98 17.26 -21.26
C TYR A 273 -19.67 17.23 -20.47
N ALA A 274 -19.14 18.39 -20.12
CA ALA A 274 -17.94 18.55 -19.31
C ALA A 274 -18.26 19.38 -18.06
N GLN A 275 -17.44 19.25 -17.00
CA GLN A 275 -17.52 20.19 -15.87
C GLN A 275 -17.09 21.58 -16.33
N ASP A 276 -17.83 22.60 -15.90
CA ASP A 276 -17.50 24.00 -16.14
C ASP A 276 -16.11 24.29 -15.51
N PRO A 277 -15.13 24.79 -16.28
CA PRO A 277 -13.79 25.08 -15.76
C PRO A 277 -13.80 26.02 -14.56
N ASP A 278 -14.80 26.89 -14.48
CA ASP A 278 -14.95 27.91 -13.44
C ASP A 278 -15.89 27.47 -12.30
N ASP A 279 -16.64 26.38 -12.47
CA ASP A 279 -17.55 25.82 -11.46
C ASP A 279 -17.69 24.29 -11.59
N SER A 280 -16.97 23.57 -10.72
CA SER A 280 -16.97 22.09 -10.72
C SER A 280 -18.33 21.45 -10.41
N ASN A 281 -19.33 22.21 -9.94
CA ASN A 281 -20.69 21.70 -9.72
C ASN A 281 -21.60 21.88 -10.94
N LYS A 282 -21.15 22.58 -11.98
CA LYS A 282 -21.91 22.87 -13.19
C LYS A 282 -21.40 22.02 -14.35
N ILE A 283 -22.34 21.44 -15.10
CA ILE A 283 -22.05 20.66 -16.31
C ILE A 283 -22.43 21.53 -17.52
N VAL A 284 -21.50 21.70 -18.46
CA VAL A 284 -21.67 22.48 -19.68
C VAL A 284 -21.55 21.61 -20.92
N GLU A 285 -22.31 21.96 -21.96
CA GLU A 285 -22.18 21.36 -23.28
C GLU A 285 -20.97 21.97 -24.01
N GLN A 286 -20.06 21.11 -24.46
CA GLN A 286 -18.88 21.49 -25.23
C GLN A 286 -18.91 20.76 -26.58
N PRO A 287 -18.88 21.47 -27.72
CA PRO A 287 -18.65 20.86 -29.02
C PRO A 287 -17.21 20.34 -29.08
N VAL A 288 -17.04 19.06 -29.42
CA VAL A 288 -15.73 18.46 -29.65
C VAL A 288 -15.65 17.87 -31.06
N PRO A 289 -14.54 18.05 -31.79
CA PRO A 289 -14.29 17.36 -33.04
C PRO A 289 -14.26 15.85 -32.86
N GLN A 290 -15.02 15.12 -33.66
CA GLN A 290 -14.93 13.68 -33.83
C GLN A 290 -14.47 13.39 -35.26
N ALA A 291 -13.35 12.70 -35.38
CA ALA A 291 -12.76 12.31 -36.66
C ALA A 291 -12.93 10.80 -36.88
N GLN A 292 -13.48 10.43 -38.03
CA GLN A 292 -13.45 9.06 -38.54
C GLN A 292 -12.40 8.94 -39.64
N ILE A 293 -11.44 8.05 -39.44
CA ILE A 293 -10.31 7.80 -40.34
C ILE A 293 -10.53 6.45 -41.02
N ILE A 294 -10.65 6.44 -42.34
CA ILE A 294 -10.93 5.25 -43.16
C ILE A 294 -9.67 4.89 -43.95
N PHE A 295 -9.18 3.66 -43.79
CA PHE A 295 -7.96 3.17 -44.44
C PHE A 295 -8.20 2.65 -45.87
N THR A 296 -9.17 3.23 -46.57
CA THR A 296 -9.46 2.94 -47.97
C THR A 296 -9.69 4.26 -48.69
N ASN A 297 -8.94 4.49 -49.76
CA ASN A 297 -9.02 5.70 -50.57
C ASN A 297 -9.20 5.32 -52.04
N ASN A 298 -10.29 5.77 -52.66
CA ASN A 298 -10.65 5.43 -54.06
C ASN A 298 -10.61 3.92 -54.37
N GLY A 299 -10.99 3.08 -53.40
CA GLY A 299 -10.96 1.61 -53.51
C GLY A 299 -9.59 0.96 -53.29
N VAL A 300 -8.55 1.75 -53.02
CA VAL A 300 -7.19 1.27 -52.69
C VAL A 300 -7.05 1.13 -51.18
N ASP A 301 -6.54 -0.01 -50.72
CA ASP A 301 -6.17 -0.23 -49.32
C ASP A 301 -4.91 0.56 -48.97
N VAL A 302 -5.07 1.57 -48.10
CA VAL A 302 -3.99 2.44 -47.61
C VAL A 302 -3.62 2.11 -46.15
N PHE A 303 -4.01 0.93 -45.65
CA PHE A 303 -3.72 0.52 -44.29
C PHE A 303 -2.19 0.40 -44.03
N PRO A 304 -1.64 1.15 -43.06
CA PRO A 304 -0.21 1.19 -42.82
C PRO A 304 0.23 0.02 -41.94
N ASN A 305 0.39 -1.18 -42.51
CA ASN A 305 0.83 -2.38 -41.79
C ASN A 305 2.36 -2.59 -41.71
N THR A 306 3.15 -1.62 -42.19
CA THR A 306 4.61 -1.63 -42.12
C THR A 306 5.14 -0.21 -41.88
N ALA A 307 6.37 -0.07 -41.40
CA ALA A 307 6.98 1.23 -41.17
C ALA A 307 7.15 2.02 -42.47
N ALA A 308 7.42 1.33 -43.59
CA ALA A 308 7.53 1.96 -44.91
C ALA A 308 6.20 2.55 -45.39
N LYS A 309 5.08 1.85 -45.17
CA LYS A 309 3.74 2.39 -45.49
C LYS A 309 3.34 3.52 -44.54
N LEU A 310 3.62 3.37 -43.25
CA LEU A 310 3.32 4.41 -42.26
C LEU A 310 4.08 5.71 -42.55
N ALA A 311 5.33 5.63 -43.00
CA ALA A 311 6.14 6.80 -43.34
C ALA A 311 5.54 7.64 -44.50
N LYS A 312 4.69 7.05 -45.34
CA LYS A 312 4.00 7.72 -46.46
C LYS A 312 2.69 8.40 -46.05
N ILE A 313 2.27 8.25 -44.79
CA ILE A 313 1.10 8.95 -44.26
C ILE A 313 1.53 10.34 -43.82
N ASP A 314 0.96 11.37 -44.45
CA ASP A 314 1.20 12.75 -44.08
C ASP A 314 0.44 13.05 -42.79
N ARG A 315 1.21 13.21 -41.71
CA ARG A 315 0.69 13.55 -40.38
C ARG A 315 1.05 14.99 -40.04
N SER A 316 1.41 15.81 -41.02
CA SER A 316 1.75 17.22 -40.82
C SER A 316 0.52 18.12 -40.96
N SER A 317 0.66 19.35 -40.46
CA SER A 317 -0.30 20.43 -40.63
C SER A 317 0.42 21.77 -40.42
N THR A 318 -0.26 22.89 -40.63
CA THR A 318 0.29 24.21 -40.30
C THR A 318 0.62 24.25 -38.81
N TYR A 319 1.86 24.61 -38.47
CA TYR A 319 2.31 24.58 -37.08
C TYR A 319 1.45 25.48 -36.19
N GLY A 320 0.85 24.89 -35.15
CA GLY A 320 0.03 25.60 -34.17
C GLY A 320 -1.40 25.92 -34.61
N ASP A 321 -1.82 25.54 -35.83
CA ASP A 321 -3.21 25.64 -36.29
C ASP A 321 -3.98 24.36 -35.93
N LEU A 322 -4.70 24.38 -34.81
CA LEU A 322 -5.48 23.22 -34.36
C LEU A 322 -6.82 23.09 -35.10
N ASP A 323 -7.35 24.17 -35.66
CA ASP A 323 -8.68 24.22 -36.24
C ASP A 323 -8.74 23.45 -37.57
N ASN A 324 -7.61 23.41 -38.30
CA ASN A 324 -7.48 22.69 -39.57
C ASN A 324 -6.63 21.42 -39.49
N ASP A 325 -6.18 21.02 -38.30
CA ASP A 325 -5.21 19.95 -38.15
C ASP A 325 -5.85 18.55 -38.10
N LYS A 326 -5.53 17.76 -39.13
CA LYS A 326 -5.92 16.35 -39.25
C LYS A 326 -4.80 15.38 -38.82
N GLY A 327 -3.57 15.87 -38.69
CA GLY A 327 -2.37 15.09 -38.43
C GLY A 327 -2.38 14.41 -37.06
N ARG A 328 -2.99 15.06 -36.05
CA ARG A 328 -3.20 14.48 -34.73
C ARG A 328 -4.06 13.21 -34.76
N PHE A 329 -5.18 13.24 -35.47
CA PHE A 329 -6.08 12.09 -35.59
C PHE A 329 -5.43 10.94 -36.39
N LEU A 330 -4.74 11.28 -37.48
CA LEU A 330 -3.98 10.30 -38.27
C LEU A 330 -2.89 9.60 -37.46
N THR A 331 -2.23 10.31 -36.55
CA THR A 331 -1.18 9.73 -35.69
C THR A 331 -1.73 8.64 -34.77
N ILE A 332 -2.94 8.83 -34.22
CA ILE A 332 -3.60 7.80 -33.38
C ILE A 332 -4.08 6.63 -34.24
N ALA A 333 -4.68 6.92 -35.39
CA ALA A 333 -5.13 5.88 -36.31
C ALA A 333 -3.94 5.01 -36.76
N ALA A 334 -2.79 5.63 -37.07
CA ALA A 334 -1.55 4.95 -37.40
C ALA A 334 -0.99 4.13 -36.21
N TYR A 335 -1.14 4.62 -34.98
CA TYR A 335 -0.81 3.86 -33.78
C TYR A 335 -1.69 2.61 -33.61
N PHE A 336 -3.01 2.71 -33.81
CA PHE A 336 -3.90 1.54 -33.77
C PHE A 336 -3.62 0.56 -34.93
N ALA A 337 -3.24 1.06 -36.10
CA ALA A 337 -2.76 0.22 -37.20
C ALA A 337 -1.47 -0.56 -36.83
N ALA A 338 -0.55 0.08 -36.09
CA ALA A 338 0.64 -0.58 -35.56
C ALA A 338 0.28 -1.70 -34.57
N LEU A 339 -0.65 -1.46 -33.65
CA LEU A 339 -1.14 -2.49 -32.71
C LEU A 339 -1.83 -3.66 -33.42
N LYS A 340 -2.69 -3.38 -34.41
CA LYS A 340 -3.36 -4.41 -35.23
C LYS A 340 -2.38 -5.25 -36.04
N SER A 341 -1.25 -4.66 -36.44
CA SER A 341 -0.20 -5.34 -37.19
C SER A 341 0.74 -6.14 -36.30
N TRP A 342 0.61 -6.07 -34.97
CA TRP A 342 1.53 -6.70 -34.04
C TRP A 342 1.25 -8.19 -33.87
N THR A 343 2.28 -8.99 -34.11
CA THR A 343 2.38 -10.43 -33.79
C THR A 343 3.82 -10.71 -33.34
N PRO A 344 4.12 -11.86 -32.70
CA PRO A 344 5.50 -12.24 -32.41
C PRO A 344 6.43 -12.19 -33.63
N GLN A 345 5.90 -12.49 -34.83
CA GLN A 345 6.65 -12.49 -36.09
C GLN A 345 6.87 -11.08 -36.67
N THR A 346 5.93 -10.16 -36.46
CA THR A 346 5.98 -8.78 -36.98
C THR A 346 6.43 -7.74 -35.95
N ALA A 347 6.75 -8.16 -34.72
CA ALA A 347 7.12 -7.28 -33.61
C ALA A 347 8.26 -6.30 -33.96
N ASN A 348 9.28 -6.75 -34.69
CA ASN A 348 10.38 -5.88 -35.13
C ASN A 348 9.92 -4.79 -36.11
N GLU A 349 8.96 -5.10 -36.99
CA GLU A 349 8.42 -4.12 -37.93
C GLU A 349 7.51 -3.11 -37.22
N VAL A 350 6.69 -3.57 -36.27
CA VAL A 350 5.88 -2.69 -35.43
C VAL A 350 6.73 -1.81 -34.53
N ASN A 351 7.88 -2.29 -34.02
CA ASN A 351 8.80 -1.44 -33.26
C ASN A 351 9.30 -0.26 -34.10
N LYS A 352 9.63 -0.47 -35.39
CA LYS A 352 9.98 0.63 -36.31
C LYS A 352 8.81 1.59 -36.56
N MET A 353 7.59 1.07 -36.63
CA MET A 353 6.39 1.92 -36.72
C MET A 353 6.25 2.80 -35.47
N MET A 354 6.44 2.22 -34.28
CA MET A 354 6.42 2.97 -33.02
C MET A 354 7.54 4.01 -32.93
N GLU A 355 8.75 3.70 -33.42
CA GLU A 355 9.84 4.69 -33.54
C GLU A 355 9.43 5.87 -34.43
N LEU A 356 8.76 5.64 -35.57
CA LEU A 356 8.25 6.72 -36.43
C LEU A 356 7.18 7.57 -35.76
N LEU A 357 6.35 6.96 -34.90
CA LEU A 357 5.27 7.65 -34.19
C LEU A 357 5.77 8.40 -32.94
N CYS A 358 6.88 7.98 -32.33
CA CYS A 358 7.38 8.51 -31.05
C CYS A 358 8.65 9.39 -31.18
N GLU A 359 9.49 9.16 -32.19
CA GLU A 359 10.78 9.86 -32.34
C GLU A 359 10.74 10.97 -33.40
N SER A 360 10.64 12.21 -32.93
CA SER A 360 10.72 13.44 -33.72
C SER A 360 12.15 13.97 -33.90
N PRO A 361 12.40 14.90 -34.83
CA PRO A 361 13.66 15.66 -34.89
C PRO A 361 14.05 16.27 -33.55
N THR A 362 13.11 16.87 -32.83
CA THR A 362 13.33 17.43 -31.48
C THR A 362 13.86 16.38 -30.51
N THR A 363 13.22 15.20 -30.43
CA THR A 363 13.68 14.14 -29.51
C THR A 363 15.07 13.62 -29.86
N LYS A 364 15.44 13.61 -31.14
CA LYS A 364 16.76 13.18 -31.60
C LYS A 364 17.85 14.19 -31.26
N VAL A 365 17.58 15.48 -31.40
CA VAL A 365 18.51 16.55 -30.95
C VAL A 365 18.70 16.53 -29.43
N LEU A 366 17.65 16.13 -28.70
CA LEU A 366 17.70 15.93 -27.25
C LEU A 366 18.34 14.60 -26.83
N GLU A 367 18.69 13.72 -27.78
CA GLU A 367 19.11 12.32 -27.53
C GLU A 367 18.11 11.53 -26.65
N LYS A 368 16.85 11.96 -26.65
CA LYS A 368 15.78 11.39 -25.83
C LYS A 368 15.10 10.27 -26.60
N ARG A 369 15.47 9.02 -26.30
CA ARG A 369 14.76 7.84 -26.82
C ARG A 369 13.42 7.68 -26.11
N VAL A 370 12.33 8.03 -26.82
CA VAL A 370 10.96 7.87 -26.31
C VAL A 370 10.51 6.41 -26.37
N PHE A 371 10.90 5.69 -27.42
CA PHE A 371 10.59 4.27 -27.59
C PHE A 371 11.88 3.44 -27.56
N ASP A 372 12.22 2.92 -26.37
CA ASP A 372 13.48 2.23 -26.10
C ASP A 372 13.33 0.70 -25.96
N ASN A 373 14.42 0.01 -25.62
CA ASN A 373 14.41 -1.45 -25.42
C ASN A 373 13.43 -1.89 -24.31
N PHE A 374 13.26 -1.06 -23.28
CA PHE A 374 12.27 -1.31 -22.22
C PHE A 374 10.85 -1.24 -22.79
N SER A 375 10.57 -0.23 -23.61
CA SER A 375 9.30 -0.04 -24.31
C SER A 375 8.96 -1.22 -25.23
N MET A 376 9.94 -1.71 -25.99
CA MET A 376 9.79 -2.89 -26.86
C MET A 376 9.50 -4.16 -26.05
N SER A 377 10.13 -4.30 -24.89
CA SER A 377 9.88 -5.43 -23.98
C SER A 377 8.50 -5.32 -23.33
N PHE A 378 8.12 -4.12 -22.87
CA PHE A 378 6.79 -3.85 -22.34
C PHE A 378 5.67 -4.19 -23.33
N MET A 379 5.81 -3.78 -24.60
CA MET A 379 4.83 -4.13 -25.64
C MET A 379 4.74 -5.65 -25.81
N ARG A 380 5.87 -6.33 -25.94
CA ARG A 380 5.92 -7.79 -26.09
C ARG A 380 5.28 -8.51 -24.91
N ASP A 381 5.65 -8.14 -23.70
CA ASP A 381 5.20 -8.81 -22.49
C ASP A 381 3.69 -8.60 -22.27
N ASN A 382 3.15 -7.43 -22.62
CA ASN A 382 1.71 -7.20 -22.50
C ASN A 382 0.92 -7.82 -23.65
N LEU A 383 1.39 -7.73 -24.88
CA LEU A 383 0.67 -8.25 -26.04
C LEU A 383 0.68 -9.79 -26.11
N THR A 384 1.68 -10.46 -25.52
CA THR A 384 1.73 -11.93 -25.42
C THR A 384 0.99 -12.52 -24.22
N LYS A 385 0.56 -11.70 -23.23
CA LYS A 385 -0.26 -12.19 -22.12
C LYS A 385 -1.53 -12.86 -22.65
N ILE A 386 -1.87 -14.01 -22.08
CA ILE A 386 -3.14 -14.68 -22.36
C ILE A 386 -4.27 -13.77 -21.86
N LEU A 387 -5.17 -13.42 -22.78
CA LEU A 387 -6.41 -12.70 -22.45
C LEU A 387 -7.51 -13.70 -22.12
N VAL A 388 -7.71 -14.68 -22.99
CA VAL A 388 -8.75 -15.70 -22.87
C VAL A 388 -8.23 -17.04 -23.42
N GLU A 389 -8.51 -18.14 -22.72
CA GLU A 389 -8.24 -19.53 -23.16
C GLU A 389 -7.04 -19.73 -24.11
N ASN A 390 -5.81 -19.64 -23.57
CA ASN A 390 -4.57 -19.79 -24.34
C ASN A 390 -4.43 -18.85 -25.56
N THR A 391 -5.28 -17.83 -25.67
CA THR A 391 -5.26 -16.82 -26.72
C THR A 391 -4.65 -15.52 -26.20
N PRO A 392 -3.54 -15.07 -26.79
CA PRO A 392 -2.83 -13.87 -26.36
C PRO A 392 -3.58 -12.59 -26.76
N LYS A 393 -3.37 -11.51 -25.97
CA LYS A 393 -3.99 -10.19 -26.13
C LYS A 393 -3.87 -9.62 -27.54
N TYR A 394 -2.75 -9.84 -28.23
CA TYR A 394 -2.53 -9.28 -29.56
C TYR A 394 -3.56 -9.67 -30.61
N LYS A 395 -4.28 -10.79 -30.44
CA LYS A 395 -5.34 -11.19 -31.39
C LYS A 395 -6.57 -10.28 -31.34
N TYR A 396 -6.75 -9.55 -30.23
CA TYR A 396 -7.96 -8.77 -29.97
C TYR A 396 -7.67 -7.28 -29.84
N ILE A 397 -6.59 -6.90 -29.15
CA ILE A 397 -6.33 -5.51 -28.75
C ILE A 397 -6.20 -4.57 -29.95
N GLY A 398 -5.45 -4.94 -30.97
CA GLY A 398 -5.33 -4.11 -32.16
C GLY A 398 -6.64 -3.96 -32.93
N ASN A 399 -7.47 -5.01 -32.98
CA ASN A 399 -8.78 -4.94 -33.62
C ASN A 399 -9.80 -4.12 -32.81
N SER A 400 -9.69 -4.12 -31.48
CA SER A 400 -10.66 -3.48 -30.58
C SER A 400 -10.81 -1.97 -30.79
N TYR A 401 -9.85 -1.34 -31.45
CA TYR A 401 -9.84 0.09 -31.76
C TYR A 401 -10.50 0.45 -33.10
N PHE A 402 -10.94 -0.54 -33.88
CA PHE A 402 -11.54 -0.33 -35.19
C PHE A 402 -13.06 -0.38 -35.11
N ASP A 403 -13.71 0.41 -35.95
CA ASP A 403 -15.16 0.56 -35.99
C ASP A 403 -15.87 -0.79 -36.20
N GLY A 404 -16.89 -1.05 -35.38
CA GLY A 404 -17.67 -2.28 -35.39
C GLY A 404 -17.05 -3.48 -34.66
N ALA A 405 -15.83 -3.37 -34.13
CA ALA A 405 -15.25 -4.39 -33.26
C ALA A 405 -15.82 -4.28 -31.83
N THR A 406 -16.47 -5.32 -31.35
CA THR A 406 -17.11 -5.36 -30.03
C THR A 406 -16.69 -6.62 -29.27
N PRO A 407 -16.80 -6.66 -27.93
CA PRO A 407 -16.62 -7.91 -27.19
C PRO A 407 -17.53 -9.03 -27.70
N TYR A 408 -18.76 -8.71 -28.15
CA TYR A 408 -19.77 -9.65 -28.60
C TYR A 408 -19.51 -10.29 -29.97
N ASN A 409 -18.62 -9.71 -30.78
CA ASN A 409 -18.21 -10.28 -32.07
C ASN A 409 -16.74 -10.68 -32.10
N GLU A 410 -16.17 -10.99 -30.93
CA GLU A 410 -14.76 -11.34 -30.75
C GLU A 410 -13.79 -10.28 -31.30
N TYR A 411 -14.18 -9.00 -31.20
CA TYR A 411 -13.47 -7.85 -31.77
C TYR A 411 -13.21 -7.98 -33.27
N THR A 412 -14.22 -8.40 -34.03
CA THR A 412 -14.16 -8.44 -35.49
C THR A 412 -14.56 -7.07 -36.06
N PRO A 413 -13.64 -6.30 -36.66
CA PRO A 413 -13.95 -4.98 -37.19
C PRO A 413 -14.75 -5.06 -38.49
N THR A 414 -15.50 -4.00 -38.77
CA THR A 414 -16.19 -3.83 -40.06
C THR A 414 -15.20 -3.49 -41.18
N THR A 415 -15.62 -3.71 -42.43
CA THR A 415 -14.86 -3.36 -43.64
C THR A 415 -15.61 -2.26 -44.40
N PRO A 416 -14.95 -1.19 -44.86
CA PRO A 416 -13.51 -0.90 -44.77
C PRO A 416 -13.05 -0.61 -43.33
N LEU A 417 -11.77 -0.86 -43.04
CA LEU A 417 -11.19 -0.59 -41.72
C LEU A 417 -11.24 0.92 -41.45
N ALA A 418 -11.90 1.28 -40.35
CA ALA A 418 -12.00 2.67 -39.90
C ALA A 418 -11.75 2.77 -38.39
N VAL A 419 -11.34 3.97 -37.95
CA VAL A 419 -11.13 4.33 -36.54
C VAL A 419 -11.87 5.63 -36.29
N THR A 420 -12.64 5.68 -35.20
CA THR A 420 -13.29 6.91 -34.72
C THR A 420 -12.62 7.42 -33.44
N VAL A 421 -12.19 8.69 -33.42
CA VAL A 421 -11.52 9.34 -32.28
C VAL A 421 -12.12 10.71 -31.99
N GLU A 422 -12.06 11.15 -30.73
CA GLU A 422 -12.64 12.41 -30.26
C GLU A 422 -11.57 13.32 -29.64
N ASP A 423 -11.63 14.59 -30.00
CA ASP A 423 -10.70 15.60 -29.55
C ASP A 423 -11.19 16.30 -28.29
N TYR A 424 -10.89 15.70 -27.14
CA TYR A 424 -11.03 16.37 -25.86
C TYR A 424 -9.81 17.27 -25.63
N VAL A 425 -9.73 18.39 -26.35
CA VAL A 425 -8.65 19.35 -26.18
C VAL A 425 -8.77 19.99 -24.80
N TYR A 426 -8.10 19.41 -23.81
CA TYR A 426 -7.57 20.20 -22.71
C TYR A 426 -6.62 21.24 -23.29
N ASN A 427 -6.68 22.49 -22.81
CA ASN A 427 -5.76 23.56 -23.22
C ASN A 427 -4.32 23.03 -23.20
N GLY A 428 -3.71 22.87 -24.38
CA GLY A 428 -2.42 22.19 -24.53
C GLY A 428 -1.35 22.77 -23.61
N ILE A 429 -0.58 21.91 -22.95
CA ILE A 429 0.44 22.34 -21.98
C ILE A 429 1.74 22.60 -22.73
N TRP A 430 2.28 23.81 -22.61
CA TRP A 430 3.58 24.16 -23.19
C TRP A 430 4.70 23.35 -22.54
N SER A 431 5.58 22.78 -23.35
CA SER A 431 6.79 22.10 -22.89
C SER A 431 8.03 22.85 -23.36
N ASP A 432 8.81 23.39 -22.43
CA ASP A 432 10.09 24.06 -22.75
C ASP A 432 11.11 23.10 -23.36
N ILE A 433 11.06 21.82 -22.97
CA ILE A 433 11.96 20.78 -23.48
C ILE A 433 11.67 20.50 -24.96
N TYR A 434 10.41 20.31 -25.32
CA TYR A 434 9.99 19.97 -26.69
C TYR A 434 9.65 21.19 -27.55
N GLN A 435 9.61 22.38 -26.92
CA GLN A 435 9.35 23.67 -27.56
C GLN A 435 8.02 23.73 -28.30
N THR A 436 7.01 23.11 -27.70
CA THR A 436 5.70 22.93 -28.31
C THR A 436 4.65 22.62 -27.26
N LYS A 437 3.37 22.66 -27.64
CA LYS A 437 2.26 22.28 -26.78
C LYS A 437 1.99 20.77 -26.86
N ILE A 438 1.71 20.18 -25.71
CA ILE A 438 1.28 18.78 -25.58
C ILE A 438 -0.24 18.75 -25.46
N TYR A 439 -0.86 17.98 -26.35
CA TYR A 439 -2.29 17.77 -26.47
C TYR A 439 -2.66 16.36 -26.05
N ARG A 440 -3.94 16.14 -25.70
CA ARG A 440 -4.50 14.83 -25.41
C ARG A 440 -5.71 14.59 -26.29
N VAL A 441 -5.74 13.44 -26.95
CA VAL A 441 -6.89 13.01 -27.74
C VAL A 441 -7.45 11.74 -27.11
N VAL A 442 -8.78 11.66 -27.01
CA VAL A 442 -9.48 10.58 -26.33
C VAL A 442 -10.04 9.60 -27.37
N SER A 443 -9.90 8.31 -27.07
CA SER A 443 -10.51 7.24 -27.82
C SER A 443 -11.53 6.53 -26.93
N ARG A 444 -12.73 6.34 -27.47
CA ARG A 444 -13.81 5.55 -26.88
C ARG A 444 -14.05 4.35 -27.77
N PHE A 445 -13.93 3.16 -27.19
CA PHE A 445 -14.14 1.91 -27.91
C PHE A 445 -14.86 0.92 -26.98
N GLU A 446 -15.66 0.03 -27.55
CA GLU A 446 -16.50 -0.87 -26.74
C GLU A 446 -15.68 -1.81 -25.86
N GLY A 447 -14.42 -2.06 -26.23
CA GLY A 447 -13.50 -2.89 -25.49
C GLY A 447 -12.93 -2.27 -24.20
N ALA A 448 -13.30 -1.05 -23.79
CA ALA A 448 -12.86 -0.50 -22.49
C ALA A 448 -14.04 -0.12 -21.59
N ASP A 449 -13.79 -0.16 -20.28
CA ASP A 449 -14.73 0.27 -19.24
C ASP A 449 -14.72 1.79 -19.05
N THR A 450 -13.62 2.44 -19.44
CA THR A 450 -13.39 3.88 -19.30
C THR A 450 -12.64 4.40 -20.53
N GLU A 451 -12.79 5.69 -20.80
CA GLU A 451 -12.09 6.36 -21.88
C GLU A 451 -10.56 6.31 -21.69
N ARG A 452 -9.83 6.34 -22.81
CA ARG A 452 -8.36 6.30 -22.85
C ARG A 452 -7.87 7.47 -23.68
N TYR A 453 -6.74 8.07 -23.28
CA TYR A 453 -6.18 9.21 -23.98
C TYR A 453 -4.74 8.94 -24.43
N LEU A 454 -4.38 9.51 -25.57
CA LEU A 454 -3.01 9.55 -26.07
C LEU A 454 -2.51 10.99 -25.98
N SER A 455 -1.35 11.19 -25.35
CA SER A 455 -0.70 12.50 -25.32
C SER A 455 0.17 12.63 -26.56
N MET A 456 0.16 13.80 -27.19
CA MET A 456 0.86 14.04 -28.45
C MET A 456 1.29 15.49 -28.59
N TYR A 457 2.20 15.74 -29.52
CA TYR A 457 2.65 17.09 -29.86
C TYR A 457 2.98 17.18 -31.34
N GLN A 458 2.87 18.39 -31.87
CA GLN A 458 3.40 18.72 -33.19
C GLN A 458 4.85 19.16 -33.04
N ASP A 459 5.76 18.53 -33.78
CA ASP A 459 7.17 18.93 -33.78
C ASP A 459 7.32 20.30 -34.49
N PRO A 460 8.04 21.26 -33.89
CA PRO A 460 8.16 22.61 -34.45
C PRO A 460 9.02 22.68 -35.72
N PHE A 461 9.75 21.63 -36.09
CA PHE A 461 10.71 21.66 -37.21
C PHE A 461 10.22 20.91 -38.44
N ASP A 462 9.59 19.74 -38.28
CA ASP A 462 9.01 18.98 -39.41
C ASP A 462 7.48 19.03 -39.48
N HIS A 463 6.85 19.67 -38.49
CA HIS A 463 5.40 19.89 -38.40
C HIS A 463 4.56 18.61 -38.34
N GLN A 464 5.19 17.44 -38.21
CA GLN A 464 4.48 16.17 -37.99
C GLN A 464 4.07 16.01 -36.54
N TRP A 465 3.00 15.25 -36.34
CA TRP A 465 2.52 14.88 -35.01
C TRP A 465 3.23 13.63 -34.46
N TYR A 466 3.54 13.64 -33.18
CA TYR A 466 4.23 12.56 -32.49
C TYR A 466 3.57 12.22 -31.16
N ILE A 467 3.65 10.94 -30.78
CA ILE A 467 3.23 10.46 -29.47
C ILE A 467 4.19 10.99 -28.41
N PHE A 468 3.63 11.61 -27.38
CA PHE A 468 4.38 12.12 -26.26
C PHE A 468 4.59 11.04 -25.20
N SER A 469 5.87 10.80 -24.87
CA SER A 469 6.29 9.97 -23.73
C SER A 469 5.62 8.58 -23.72
N ASP A 470 5.29 8.07 -22.55
CA ASP A 470 4.75 6.74 -22.31
C ASP A 470 3.24 6.61 -22.58
N SER A 471 2.62 7.61 -23.20
CA SER A 471 1.15 7.64 -23.35
C SER A 471 0.59 6.48 -24.17
N TYR A 472 1.37 5.91 -25.10
CA TYR A 472 1.00 4.71 -25.84
C TYR A 472 0.75 3.50 -24.93
N LYS A 473 1.29 3.44 -23.71
CA LYS A 473 1.10 2.29 -22.80
C LYS A 473 -0.37 2.13 -22.37
N ALA A 474 -1.15 3.21 -22.34
CA ALA A 474 -2.55 3.22 -21.90
C ALA A 474 -3.47 2.36 -22.78
N PHE A 475 -3.11 2.16 -24.05
CA PHE A 475 -3.84 1.36 -25.03
C PHE A 475 -3.30 -0.06 -25.18
N ILE A 476 -2.36 -0.46 -24.33
CA ILE A 476 -1.78 -1.82 -24.35
C ILE A 476 -2.15 -2.57 -23.05
N SER A 477 -2.66 -1.85 -22.04
CA SER A 477 -2.85 -2.40 -20.70
C SER A 477 -3.95 -3.48 -20.65
N ASP A 478 -5.21 -3.14 -20.96
CA ASP A 478 -6.35 -4.08 -20.87
C ASP A 478 -7.52 -3.69 -21.77
N ILE A 479 -8.25 -4.71 -22.25
CA ILE A 479 -9.53 -4.63 -22.95
C ILE A 479 -10.50 -5.63 -22.29
N LYS A 480 -11.82 -5.43 -22.45
CA LYS A 480 -12.86 -6.39 -22.04
C LYS A 480 -12.60 -7.74 -22.69
N HIS A 481 -12.93 -8.84 -22.00
CA HIS A 481 -12.81 -10.16 -22.60
C HIS A 481 -13.79 -10.31 -23.77
N PRO A 482 -13.38 -10.93 -24.90
CA PRO A 482 -14.32 -11.35 -25.93
C PRO A 482 -15.38 -12.28 -25.33
N ILE A 483 -16.61 -12.14 -25.80
CA ILE A 483 -17.75 -13.01 -25.50
C ILE A 483 -17.89 -13.98 -26.66
N PHE A 484 -17.85 -15.27 -26.36
CA PHE A 484 -17.89 -16.32 -27.37
C PHE A 484 -19.32 -16.76 -27.70
N SER A 485 -19.50 -17.40 -28.86
CA SER A 485 -20.75 -18.07 -29.17
C SER A 485 -21.02 -19.24 -28.22
N GLU A 486 -22.30 -19.55 -27.99
CA GLU A 486 -22.71 -20.65 -27.12
C GLU A 486 -22.10 -21.99 -27.57
N GLU A 487 -22.01 -22.25 -28.88
CA GLU A 487 -21.43 -23.50 -29.40
C GLU A 487 -19.96 -23.66 -28.99
N LYS A 488 -19.18 -22.58 -29.12
CA LYS A 488 -17.76 -22.57 -28.73
C LYS A 488 -17.62 -22.79 -27.23
N VAL A 489 -18.43 -22.13 -26.40
CA VAL A 489 -18.39 -22.32 -24.94
C VAL A 489 -18.75 -23.75 -24.53
N ILE A 490 -19.78 -24.33 -25.14
CA ILE A 490 -20.20 -25.72 -24.88
C ILE A 490 -19.07 -26.71 -25.23
N GLU A 491 -18.42 -26.54 -26.39
CA GLU A 491 -17.32 -27.40 -26.81
C GLU A 491 -16.18 -27.41 -25.78
N LEU A 492 -15.78 -26.22 -25.32
CA LEU A 492 -14.73 -26.03 -24.32
C LEU A 492 -15.09 -26.68 -22.98
N TYR A 493 -16.33 -26.49 -22.53
CA TYR A 493 -16.81 -27.07 -21.28
C TYR A 493 -16.85 -28.60 -21.34
N LYS A 494 -17.39 -29.16 -22.43
CA LYS A 494 -17.46 -30.61 -22.65
C LYS A 494 -16.08 -31.24 -22.77
N LYS A 495 -15.10 -30.57 -23.37
CA LYS A 495 -13.72 -31.05 -23.42
C LYS A 495 -13.14 -31.28 -22.02
N LYS A 496 -13.55 -30.46 -21.04
CA LYS A 496 -13.08 -30.53 -19.65
C LYS A 496 -13.88 -31.52 -18.79
N TYR A 497 -15.21 -31.49 -18.86
CA TYR A 497 -16.09 -32.23 -17.94
C TYR A 497 -16.88 -33.38 -18.57
N LYS A 498 -16.87 -33.53 -19.91
CA LYS A 498 -17.58 -34.57 -20.68
C LYS A 498 -19.11 -34.50 -20.64
N HIS A 499 -19.70 -33.56 -19.92
CA HIS A 499 -21.15 -33.33 -19.86
C HIS A 499 -21.48 -31.84 -19.88
N TYR A 500 -22.73 -31.51 -20.21
CA TYR A 500 -23.28 -30.16 -20.21
C TYR A 500 -24.67 -30.18 -19.56
N ALA A 501 -24.95 -29.27 -18.62
CA ALA A 501 -26.09 -29.42 -17.71
C ALA A 501 -27.45 -29.49 -18.45
N LYS A 502 -27.62 -28.72 -19.54
CA LYS A 502 -28.84 -28.74 -20.37
C LYS A 502 -29.09 -30.08 -21.09
N GLU A 503 -28.11 -30.98 -21.13
CA GLU A 503 -28.22 -32.31 -21.74
C GLU A 503 -28.46 -33.43 -20.70
N ILE A 504 -28.53 -33.10 -19.41
CA ILE A 504 -28.70 -34.07 -18.31
C ILE A 504 -30.19 -34.20 -17.96
N THR A 505 -30.69 -35.43 -17.93
CA THR A 505 -32.01 -35.73 -17.36
C THR A 505 -31.87 -35.94 -15.85
N TYR A 506 -32.47 -35.04 -15.06
CA TYR A 506 -32.43 -35.09 -13.60
C TYR A 506 -33.49 -36.05 -13.03
N ASN A 507 -33.07 -36.93 -12.13
CA ASN A 507 -33.95 -37.85 -11.41
C ASN A 507 -34.27 -37.31 -10.01
N ASP A 508 -35.55 -37.34 -9.62
CA ASP A 508 -36.02 -36.92 -8.29
C ASP A 508 -35.35 -37.69 -7.16
N ALA A 509 -34.99 -38.95 -7.37
CA ALA A 509 -34.31 -39.78 -6.37
C ALA A 509 -32.87 -39.33 -6.04
N ASP A 510 -32.26 -38.52 -6.92
CA ASP A 510 -30.92 -37.98 -6.71
C ASP A 510 -30.96 -36.58 -6.07
N GLN A 511 -32.14 -35.94 -5.97
CA GLN A 511 -32.26 -34.58 -5.45
C GLN A 511 -32.35 -34.54 -3.92
N PRO A 512 -31.73 -33.54 -3.26
CA PRO A 512 -31.91 -33.36 -1.82
C PRO A 512 -33.32 -32.85 -1.51
N LYS A 513 -33.83 -33.18 -0.30
CA LYS A 513 -35.09 -32.64 0.20
C LYS A 513 -34.87 -31.23 0.71
N ILE A 514 -35.72 -30.29 0.32
CA ILE A 514 -35.64 -28.89 0.72
C ILE A 514 -36.87 -28.52 1.55
N SER A 515 -36.66 -27.84 2.67
CA SER A 515 -37.71 -27.19 3.47
C SER A 515 -37.35 -25.74 3.72
N MET A 516 -38.32 -24.84 3.58
CA MET A 516 -38.10 -23.39 3.71
C MET A 516 -38.99 -22.82 4.81
N ASN A 517 -38.42 -21.96 5.65
CA ASN A 517 -39.10 -21.19 6.68
C ASN A 517 -38.64 -19.72 6.60
N GLU A 518 -39.40 -18.79 7.21
CA GLU A 518 -38.94 -17.41 7.43
C GLU A 518 -38.51 -17.24 8.89
N VAL A 519 -37.41 -16.51 9.10
CA VAL A 519 -36.90 -16.19 10.44
C VAL A 519 -36.71 -14.68 10.58
N ASP A 520 -37.11 -14.15 11.73
CA ASP A 520 -36.88 -12.75 12.10
C ASP A 520 -35.40 -12.55 12.52
N ARG A 521 -34.80 -11.47 12.03
CA ARG A 521 -33.41 -11.09 12.31
C ARG A 521 -33.30 -9.58 12.51
N GLN A 522 -32.43 -9.17 13.43
CA GLN A 522 -32.13 -7.76 13.67
C GLN A 522 -30.79 -7.39 13.06
N TYR A 523 -30.71 -6.26 12.34
CA TYR A 523 -29.50 -5.78 11.69
C TYR A 523 -29.20 -4.34 12.05
N ALA A 524 -27.92 -4.07 12.33
CA ALA A 524 -27.39 -2.74 12.53
C ALA A 524 -27.07 -2.10 11.17
N GLU A 525 -27.86 -1.12 10.74
CA GLU A 525 -27.60 -0.30 9.55
C GLU A 525 -27.00 1.05 9.97
N LYS A 526 -25.90 1.45 9.33
CA LYS A 526 -25.30 2.77 9.55
C LYS A 526 -25.95 3.77 8.59
N GLN A 527 -26.71 4.71 9.14
CA GLN A 527 -27.36 5.76 8.37
C GLN A 527 -26.35 6.79 7.84
N SER A 528 -26.78 7.60 6.89
CA SER A 528 -25.97 8.66 6.26
C SER A 528 -25.46 9.70 7.25
N ASP A 529 -26.12 9.87 8.41
CA ASP A 529 -25.69 10.72 9.52
C ASP A 529 -24.68 10.03 10.48
N GLY A 530 -24.33 8.78 10.21
CA GLY A 530 -23.42 7.96 11.01
C GLY A 530 -24.05 7.24 12.19
N LYS A 531 -25.35 7.41 12.46
CA LYS A 531 -26.07 6.65 13.50
C LYS A 531 -26.28 5.21 13.07
N ILE A 532 -26.30 4.30 14.04
CA ILE A 532 -26.61 2.89 13.82
C ILE A 532 -28.06 2.65 14.23
N SER A 533 -28.92 2.29 13.27
CA SER A 533 -30.30 1.86 13.52
C SER A 533 -30.39 0.33 13.47
N ILE A 534 -31.15 -0.27 14.39
CA ILE A 534 -31.46 -1.70 14.36
C ILE A 534 -32.76 -1.90 13.57
N ILE A 535 -32.72 -2.74 12.54
CA ILE A 535 -33.84 -3.03 11.65
C ILE A 535 -34.18 -4.50 11.73
N ASP A 536 -35.46 -4.81 11.92
CA ASP A 536 -35.99 -6.16 11.85
C ASP A 536 -36.23 -6.55 10.38
N VAL A 537 -35.58 -7.62 9.93
CA VAL A 537 -35.70 -8.16 8.58
C VAL A 537 -36.12 -9.62 8.67
N LYS A 538 -37.17 -9.98 7.94
CA LYS A 538 -37.52 -11.37 7.68
C LYS A 538 -36.66 -11.93 6.57
N ILE A 539 -35.91 -12.98 6.88
CA ILE A 539 -35.04 -13.65 5.90
C ILE A 539 -35.49 -15.10 5.73
N GLN A 540 -35.27 -15.66 4.54
CA GLN A 540 -35.54 -17.08 4.31
C GLN A 540 -34.47 -17.92 4.98
N GLN A 541 -34.89 -18.97 5.65
CA GLN A 541 -34.05 -20.03 6.19
C GLN A 541 -34.43 -21.33 5.50
N VAL A 542 -33.48 -21.91 4.77
CA VAL A 542 -33.68 -23.12 3.97
C VAL A 542 -32.86 -24.25 4.57
N SER A 543 -33.52 -25.35 4.91
CA SER A 543 -32.88 -26.58 5.34
C SER A 543 -32.85 -27.57 4.17
N ILE A 544 -31.66 -28.08 3.88
CA ILE A 544 -31.40 -29.06 2.82
C ILE A 544 -30.96 -30.37 3.44
N THR A 545 -31.75 -31.42 3.25
CA THR A 545 -31.46 -32.78 3.74
C THR A 545 -31.02 -33.67 2.58
N PHE A 546 -29.84 -34.27 2.69
CA PHE A 546 -29.33 -35.18 1.67
C PHE A 546 -30.01 -36.56 1.73
N ASN A 547 -30.94 -36.75 0.79
CA ASN A 547 -31.63 -37.97 0.35
C ASN A 547 -32.50 -38.75 1.39
N ASN A 548 -33.57 -39.38 0.87
CA ASN A 548 -34.76 -39.98 1.54
C ASN A 548 -34.50 -40.98 2.69
N GLY A 549 -33.88 -40.55 3.79
CA GLY A 549 -33.60 -41.40 4.95
C GLY A 549 -32.43 -42.38 4.78
N LYS A 550 -31.59 -42.20 3.74
CA LYS A 550 -30.30 -42.89 3.58
C LYS A 550 -29.19 -41.85 3.47
N ASP A 551 -28.25 -41.87 4.42
CA ASP A 551 -27.13 -40.93 4.53
C ASP A 551 -26.12 -41.05 3.36
N ILE A 552 -26.47 -40.61 2.14
CA ILE A 552 -25.57 -40.69 0.97
C ILE A 552 -25.32 -39.30 0.40
N LEU A 553 -24.19 -38.73 0.79
CA LEU A 553 -23.63 -37.53 0.17
C LEU A 553 -23.03 -37.84 -1.21
N PRO A 554 -23.01 -36.87 -2.15
CA PRO A 554 -22.23 -36.98 -3.37
C PRO A 554 -20.77 -37.36 -3.08
N LYS A 555 -20.22 -38.33 -3.81
CA LYS A 555 -18.87 -38.85 -3.56
C LYS A 555 -17.82 -38.32 -4.54
N ASN A 556 -18.26 -37.87 -5.72
CA ASN A 556 -17.39 -37.40 -6.79
C ASN A 556 -18.15 -36.45 -7.74
N VAL A 557 -17.49 -35.96 -8.78
CA VAL A 557 -18.07 -35.06 -9.78
C VAL A 557 -19.26 -35.67 -10.53
N ASN A 558 -19.27 -36.99 -10.79
CA ASN A 558 -20.39 -37.65 -11.47
C ASN A 558 -21.65 -37.72 -10.61
N ASP A 559 -21.51 -37.75 -9.28
CA ASP A 559 -22.66 -37.65 -8.38
C ASP A 559 -23.17 -36.20 -8.31
N LEU A 560 -22.25 -35.21 -8.31
CA LEU A 560 -22.62 -33.79 -8.35
C LEU A 560 -23.32 -33.37 -9.64
N SER A 561 -22.94 -33.94 -10.79
CA SER A 561 -23.55 -33.60 -12.07
C SER A 561 -25.02 -34.03 -12.19
N LYS A 562 -25.47 -34.95 -11.33
CA LYS A 562 -26.88 -35.39 -11.23
C LYS A 562 -27.75 -34.50 -10.35
N LEU A 563 -27.16 -33.53 -9.64
CA LEU A 563 -27.91 -32.55 -8.86
C LEU A 563 -28.38 -31.43 -9.78
N ASN A 564 -29.69 -31.16 -9.80
CA ASN A 564 -30.21 -29.98 -10.48
C ASN A 564 -29.90 -28.75 -9.64
N ARG A 565 -28.96 -27.94 -10.09
CA ARG A 565 -28.55 -26.68 -9.45
C ARG A 565 -28.99 -25.49 -10.30
N GLY A 566 -30.02 -25.67 -11.14
CA GLY A 566 -30.55 -24.65 -12.03
C GLY A 566 -31.51 -23.69 -11.35
N GLY A 567 -31.95 -22.69 -12.11
CA GLY A 567 -32.82 -21.61 -11.69
C GLY A 567 -33.33 -20.78 -12.88
N ASN A 568 -34.08 -19.71 -12.61
CA ASN A 568 -34.51 -18.80 -13.67
C ASN A 568 -33.43 -17.74 -13.98
N TYR A 569 -32.67 -17.99 -15.04
CA TYR A 569 -31.56 -17.10 -15.45
C TYR A 569 -31.98 -15.65 -15.73
N GLU A 570 -33.18 -15.41 -16.27
CA GLU A 570 -33.63 -14.03 -16.51
C GLU A 570 -33.88 -13.27 -15.20
N ILE A 571 -34.34 -13.96 -14.15
CA ILE A 571 -34.47 -13.38 -12.82
C ILE A 571 -33.08 -13.08 -12.23
N ALA A 572 -32.12 -14.02 -12.35
CA ALA A 572 -30.73 -13.81 -11.91
C ALA A 572 -30.03 -12.68 -12.67
N LYS A 573 -30.31 -12.53 -13.95
CA LYS A 573 -29.76 -11.47 -14.79
C LYS A 573 -30.36 -10.09 -14.45
N SER A 574 -31.61 -10.05 -13.99
CA SER A 574 -32.29 -8.79 -13.63
C SER A 574 -31.88 -8.21 -12.27
N GLY A 575 -31.19 -8.98 -11.42
CA GLY A 575 -30.88 -8.57 -10.05
C GLY A 575 -32.03 -8.75 -9.05
N ILE A 576 -33.20 -9.23 -9.48
CA ILE A 576 -34.47 -9.23 -8.71
C ILE A 576 -34.64 -10.47 -7.79
N ILE A 577 -33.65 -11.39 -7.72
CA ILE A 577 -33.72 -12.62 -6.90
C ILE A 577 -34.17 -12.39 -5.45
N LYS A 578 -33.95 -11.18 -4.89
CA LYS A 578 -34.39 -10.77 -3.56
C LYS A 578 -35.89 -11.03 -3.27
N TYR A 579 -36.74 -11.10 -4.29
CA TYR A 579 -38.20 -11.23 -4.15
C TYR A 579 -38.77 -12.59 -4.55
N ASP A 580 -37.95 -13.48 -5.13
CA ASP A 580 -38.41 -14.80 -5.56
C ASP A 580 -38.32 -15.80 -4.40
N LYS A 581 -39.49 -16.25 -3.94
CA LYS A 581 -39.63 -17.14 -2.78
C LYS A 581 -39.70 -18.62 -3.12
N SER A 582 -39.70 -19.03 -4.40
CA SER A 582 -39.97 -20.44 -4.72
C SER A 582 -39.33 -21.02 -5.98
N GLU A 583 -38.91 -20.24 -6.97
CA GLU A 583 -38.55 -20.80 -8.29
C GLU A 583 -37.05 -21.08 -8.47
N ASP A 584 -36.20 -20.61 -7.57
CA ASP A 584 -34.75 -20.63 -7.77
C ASP A 584 -33.97 -21.30 -6.60
N LEU A 585 -34.32 -22.56 -6.32
CA LEU A 585 -33.74 -23.33 -5.22
C LEU A 585 -32.32 -23.86 -5.50
N GLY A 586 -31.84 -23.80 -6.74
CA GLY A 586 -30.55 -24.33 -7.17
C GLY A 586 -29.34 -23.67 -6.48
N ARG A 587 -29.49 -22.40 -6.06
CA ARG A 587 -28.47 -21.69 -5.27
C ARG A 587 -28.16 -22.38 -3.95
N PHE A 588 -29.21 -22.80 -3.22
CA PHE A 588 -29.07 -23.50 -1.95
C PHE A 588 -28.44 -24.87 -2.13
N ILE A 589 -28.86 -25.61 -3.17
CA ILE A 589 -28.28 -26.92 -3.51
C ILE A 589 -26.78 -26.79 -3.81
N THR A 590 -26.36 -25.73 -4.50
CA THR A 590 -24.95 -25.46 -4.80
C THR A 590 -24.12 -25.26 -3.53
N VAL A 591 -24.61 -24.49 -2.56
CA VAL A 591 -23.93 -24.30 -1.27
C VAL A 591 -23.87 -25.61 -0.47
N ALA A 592 -24.95 -26.37 -0.42
CA ALA A 592 -24.97 -27.65 0.27
C ALA A 592 -24.03 -28.68 -0.39
N ALA A 593 -23.99 -28.74 -1.73
CA ALA A 593 -23.08 -29.58 -2.48
C ALA A 593 -21.60 -29.24 -2.19
N TYR A 594 -21.29 -27.96 -1.99
CA TYR A 594 -19.96 -27.52 -1.59
C TYR A 594 -19.59 -27.98 -0.18
N VAL A 595 -20.50 -27.89 0.78
CA VAL A 595 -20.30 -28.45 2.13
C VAL A 595 -20.08 -29.97 2.06
N ALA A 596 -20.82 -30.68 1.20
CA ALA A 596 -20.61 -32.10 0.97
C ALA A 596 -19.19 -32.39 0.42
N ALA A 597 -18.69 -31.55 -0.50
CA ALA A 597 -17.32 -31.65 -1.01
C ALA A 597 -16.27 -31.38 0.08
N LEU A 598 -16.49 -30.41 0.97
CA LEU A 598 -15.61 -30.16 2.12
C LEU A 598 -15.52 -31.35 3.06
N LYS A 599 -16.62 -32.06 3.30
CA LYS A 599 -16.64 -33.29 4.11
C LYS A 599 -15.85 -34.45 3.47
N LYS A 600 -15.54 -34.38 2.17
CA LYS A 600 -14.69 -35.35 1.47
C LYS A 600 -13.20 -35.04 1.53
N LEU A 601 -12.82 -33.88 2.03
CA LEU A 601 -11.41 -33.56 2.21
C LEU A 601 -10.80 -34.43 3.32
N ASP A 602 -9.92 -35.35 2.92
CA ASP A 602 -9.11 -36.17 3.79
C ASP A 602 -7.64 -35.98 3.39
N LYS A 603 -6.75 -35.85 4.37
CA LYS A 603 -5.29 -35.76 4.16
C LYS A 603 -4.74 -36.85 3.25
N TYR A 604 -5.32 -38.05 3.28
CA TYR A 604 -4.88 -39.19 2.46
C TYR A 604 -5.69 -39.37 1.18
N ASN A 605 -6.86 -38.74 1.06
CA ASN A 605 -7.76 -38.89 -0.08
C ASN A 605 -8.54 -37.60 -0.38
N TYR A 606 -7.83 -36.52 -0.72
CA TYR A 606 -8.42 -35.20 -0.99
C TYR A 606 -8.77 -34.95 -2.47
N LYS A 607 -8.35 -35.84 -3.39
CA LYS A 607 -8.48 -35.61 -4.84
C LYS A 607 -9.94 -35.43 -5.26
N ASP A 608 -10.82 -36.33 -4.84
CA ASP A 608 -12.24 -36.25 -5.16
C ASP A 608 -12.88 -34.97 -4.60
N GLY A 609 -12.50 -34.56 -3.38
CA GLY A 609 -12.93 -33.30 -2.79
C GLY A 609 -12.46 -32.07 -3.58
N TYR A 610 -11.21 -32.07 -4.07
CA TYR A 610 -10.69 -31.00 -4.93
C TYR A 610 -11.43 -30.94 -6.26
N ASP A 611 -11.64 -32.08 -6.91
CA ASP A 611 -12.32 -32.14 -8.20
C ASP A 611 -13.78 -31.70 -8.07
N MET A 612 -14.45 -32.06 -6.96
CA MET A 612 -15.80 -31.59 -6.63
C MET A 612 -15.85 -30.07 -6.38
N ILE A 613 -14.95 -29.52 -5.58
CA ILE A 613 -14.88 -28.07 -5.33
C ILE A 613 -14.61 -27.32 -6.64
N LYS A 614 -13.68 -27.83 -7.46
CA LYS A 614 -13.33 -27.26 -8.76
C LYS A 614 -14.55 -27.20 -9.67
N TYR A 615 -15.30 -28.31 -9.79
CA TYR A 615 -16.53 -28.37 -10.58
C TYR A 615 -17.60 -27.36 -10.13
N LEU A 616 -17.73 -27.10 -8.83
CA LEU A 616 -18.67 -26.11 -8.29
C LEU A 616 -18.24 -24.65 -8.50
N CYS A 617 -16.96 -24.41 -8.81
CA CYS A 617 -16.41 -23.07 -9.07
C CYS A 617 -16.24 -22.77 -10.57
N GLU A 618 -16.19 -23.79 -11.43
CA GLU A 618 -15.88 -23.67 -12.85
C GLU A 618 -17.13 -23.89 -13.72
N SER A 619 -17.76 -22.78 -14.10
CA SER A 619 -18.87 -22.71 -15.06
C SER A 619 -18.41 -22.79 -16.52
N PRO A 620 -19.33 -22.99 -17.48
CA PRO A 620 -19.06 -22.81 -18.90
C PRO A 620 -18.41 -21.46 -19.23
N THR A 621 -18.94 -20.35 -18.72
CA THR A 621 -18.35 -19.03 -18.96
C THR A 621 -16.93 -18.95 -18.39
N SER A 622 -16.70 -19.41 -17.16
CA SER A 622 -15.35 -19.36 -16.56
C SER A 622 -14.33 -20.21 -17.33
N CYS A 623 -14.76 -21.37 -17.85
CA CYS A 623 -13.92 -22.24 -18.67
C CYS A 623 -13.55 -21.55 -19.99
N ALA A 624 -14.52 -20.92 -20.64
CA ALA A 624 -14.28 -20.18 -21.86
C ALA A 624 -13.36 -18.99 -21.62
N LEU A 625 -13.51 -18.28 -20.50
CA LEU A 625 -12.62 -17.21 -20.09
C LEU A 625 -11.20 -17.69 -19.71
N GLY A 626 -10.98 -19.00 -19.56
CA GLY A 626 -9.73 -19.54 -19.00
C GLY A 626 -9.51 -19.17 -17.53
N SER A 627 -10.58 -18.83 -16.80
CA SER A 627 -10.55 -18.45 -15.40
C SER A 627 -10.48 -19.70 -14.52
N ASP A 628 -9.27 -20.06 -14.07
CA ASP A 628 -9.10 -21.11 -13.06
C ASP A 628 -9.41 -20.57 -11.65
N VAL A 629 -10.71 -20.52 -11.31
CA VAL A 629 -11.21 -20.10 -9.99
C VAL A 629 -10.64 -21.00 -8.88
N PHE A 630 -10.44 -22.29 -9.18
CA PHE A 630 -9.82 -23.26 -8.30
C PHE A 630 -8.51 -23.79 -8.89
N ASN A 631 -7.42 -23.05 -8.66
CA ASN A 631 -6.09 -23.31 -9.19
C ASN A 631 -5.13 -23.93 -8.14
N GLN A 632 -3.84 -24.06 -8.47
CA GLN A 632 -2.82 -24.61 -7.58
C GLN A 632 -2.64 -23.82 -6.27
N HIS A 633 -2.83 -22.49 -6.31
CA HIS A 633 -2.82 -21.66 -5.11
C HIS A 633 -4.02 -21.99 -4.21
N SER A 634 -5.21 -22.19 -4.79
CA SER A 634 -6.40 -22.67 -4.07
C SER A 634 -6.16 -24.01 -3.38
N GLN A 635 -5.53 -24.97 -4.07
CA GLN A 635 -5.17 -26.27 -3.50
C GLN A 635 -4.14 -26.14 -2.37
N THR A 636 -3.16 -25.26 -2.51
CA THR A 636 -2.17 -24.98 -1.46
C THR A 636 -2.83 -24.33 -0.25
N PHE A 637 -3.79 -23.43 -0.47
CA PHE A 637 -4.56 -22.82 0.60
C PHE A 637 -5.35 -23.87 1.40
N ILE A 638 -6.07 -24.77 0.74
CA ILE A 638 -6.81 -25.86 1.42
C ILE A 638 -5.84 -26.79 2.16
N LYS A 639 -4.73 -27.16 1.52
CA LYS A 639 -3.71 -27.98 2.18
C LYS A 639 -3.24 -27.36 3.49
N ASN A 640 -2.80 -26.10 3.45
CA ASN A 640 -2.22 -25.42 4.62
C ASN A 640 -3.25 -25.08 5.70
N ASN A 641 -4.50 -24.78 5.33
CA ASN A 641 -5.51 -24.28 6.27
C ASN A 641 -6.51 -25.34 6.72
N VAL A 642 -6.62 -26.48 6.01
CA VAL A 642 -7.60 -27.53 6.29
C VAL A 642 -6.93 -28.90 6.49
N LEU A 643 -6.12 -29.36 5.54
CA LEU A 643 -5.56 -30.73 5.58
C LEU A 643 -4.42 -30.86 6.61
N ASP A 644 -3.48 -29.93 6.59
CA ASP A 644 -2.28 -29.96 7.44
C ASP A 644 -2.44 -29.11 8.72
N LYS A 645 -3.56 -28.40 8.85
CA LYS A 645 -3.82 -27.56 10.01
C LYS A 645 -4.35 -28.40 11.17
N GLU A 646 -3.56 -28.51 12.23
CA GLU A 646 -4.05 -29.01 13.53
C GLU A 646 -4.94 -27.95 14.21
N LEU A 647 -6.10 -28.37 14.70
CA LEU A 647 -6.96 -27.52 15.55
C LEU A 647 -6.60 -27.65 17.02
N ILE A 648 -6.31 -28.89 17.42
CA ILE A 648 -5.80 -29.31 18.72
C ILE A 648 -4.75 -30.41 18.46
N PRO A 649 -3.81 -30.66 19.39
CA PRO A 649 -2.74 -31.62 19.15
C PRO A 649 -3.28 -32.98 18.68
N LYS A 650 -2.75 -33.50 17.57
CA LYS A 650 -3.14 -34.78 16.94
C LYS A 650 -4.55 -34.83 16.33
N HIS A 651 -5.30 -33.73 16.27
CA HIS A 651 -6.57 -33.69 15.53
C HIS A 651 -6.58 -32.56 14.50
N PHE A 652 -6.72 -32.97 13.23
CA PHE A 652 -6.64 -32.08 12.09
C PHE A 652 -7.98 -31.43 11.76
N LYS A 653 -7.94 -30.24 11.17
CA LYS A 653 -9.15 -29.45 10.87
C LYS A 653 -10.10 -30.17 9.92
N TYR A 654 -9.58 -30.91 8.94
CA TYR A 654 -10.40 -31.65 7.97
C TYR A 654 -11.35 -32.67 8.63
N GLU A 655 -11.01 -33.21 9.80
CA GLU A 655 -11.84 -34.16 10.55
C GLU A 655 -13.17 -33.55 11.02
N TYR A 656 -13.20 -32.22 11.18
CA TYR A 656 -14.30 -31.49 11.79
C TYR A 656 -14.97 -30.51 10.84
N LEU A 657 -14.21 -29.89 9.93
CA LEU A 657 -14.67 -28.76 9.13
C LEU A 657 -15.95 -29.08 8.34
N GLY A 658 -15.93 -30.14 7.53
CA GLY A 658 -17.09 -30.52 6.73
C GLY A 658 -18.29 -30.93 7.59
N ASN A 659 -18.05 -31.55 8.74
CA ASN A 659 -19.12 -31.95 9.66
C ASN A 659 -19.75 -30.75 10.37
N SER A 660 -18.97 -29.71 10.65
CA SER A 660 -19.41 -28.56 11.45
C SER A 660 -20.58 -27.78 10.85
N TYR A 661 -20.78 -27.87 9.53
CA TYR A 661 -21.87 -27.21 8.80
C TYR A 661 -23.20 -27.96 8.83
N PHE A 662 -23.23 -29.21 9.30
CA PHE A 662 -24.46 -30.00 9.37
C PHE A 662 -25.16 -29.79 10.71
N ASP A 663 -26.49 -29.86 10.68
CA ASP A 663 -27.34 -29.73 11.86
C ASP A 663 -27.01 -30.81 12.90
N GLY A 664 -27.15 -30.43 14.17
CA GLY A 664 -26.76 -31.27 15.30
C GLY A 664 -25.25 -31.31 15.59
N ALA A 665 -24.39 -30.94 14.65
CA ALA A 665 -22.95 -30.85 14.90
C ALA A 665 -22.62 -29.66 15.81
N SER A 666 -21.88 -29.90 16.88
CA SER A 666 -21.40 -28.86 17.78
C SER A 666 -20.04 -29.23 18.36
N ARG A 667 -19.32 -28.25 18.89
CA ARG A 667 -18.06 -28.56 19.57
C ARG A 667 -18.23 -29.53 20.76
N TYR A 668 -19.40 -29.56 21.41
CA TYR A 668 -19.68 -30.41 22.57
C TYR A 668 -19.86 -31.90 22.23
N ASN A 669 -20.23 -32.21 20.99
CA ASN A 669 -20.34 -33.59 20.49
C ASN A 669 -19.27 -33.92 19.45
N ASN A 670 -18.12 -33.23 19.53
CA ASN A 670 -16.99 -33.42 18.61
C ASN A 670 -17.37 -33.24 17.12
N TYR A 671 -18.28 -32.30 16.85
CA TYR A 671 -18.88 -32.05 15.53
C TYR A 671 -19.53 -33.29 14.92
N THR A 672 -20.16 -34.13 15.72
CA THR A 672 -20.94 -35.26 15.22
C THR A 672 -22.32 -34.74 14.78
N PRO A 673 -22.66 -34.74 13.48
CA PRO A 673 -23.96 -34.27 13.02
C PRO A 673 -25.07 -35.26 13.36
N THR A 674 -26.31 -34.76 13.47
CA THR A 674 -27.49 -35.62 13.57
C THR A 674 -27.82 -36.20 12.20
N THR A 675 -28.33 -37.42 12.17
CA THR A 675 -28.89 -38.04 10.96
C THR A 675 -30.41 -37.80 10.92
N PRO A 676 -31.00 -37.52 9.75
CA PRO A 676 -30.35 -37.38 8.44
C PRO A 676 -29.53 -36.09 8.30
N LEU A 677 -28.44 -36.16 7.52
CA LEU A 677 -27.54 -35.02 7.30
C LEU A 677 -28.29 -33.84 6.65
N THR A 678 -28.48 -32.78 7.44
CA THR A 678 -29.20 -31.57 7.05
C THR A 678 -28.31 -30.35 7.21
N ILE A 679 -28.40 -29.39 6.29
CA ILE A 679 -27.69 -28.10 6.36
C ILE A 679 -28.72 -26.99 6.33
N THR A 680 -28.58 -26.02 7.23
CA THR A 680 -29.44 -24.83 7.27
C THR A 680 -28.70 -23.60 6.70
N ILE A 681 -29.28 -22.97 5.67
CA ILE A 681 -28.73 -21.82 4.95
C ILE A 681 -29.71 -20.65 5.07
N GLU A 682 -29.18 -19.45 5.29
CA GLU A 682 -29.99 -18.23 5.40
C GLU A 682 -29.79 -17.37 4.15
N ASP A 683 -30.88 -17.04 3.47
CA ASP A 683 -30.84 -16.27 2.23
C ASP A 683 -30.78 -14.78 2.55
N TYR A 684 -29.56 -14.27 2.62
CA TYR A 684 -29.26 -12.89 2.92
C TYR A 684 -28.60 -12.23 1.70
N VAL A 685 -29.40 -12.01 0.66
CA VAL A 685 -28.95 -11.46 -0.62
C VAL A 685 -28.77 -9.95 -0.52
N TYR A 686 -27.52 -9.49 -0.44
CA TYR A 686 -27.16 -8.09 -0.75
C TYR A 686 -27.38 -7.80 -2.23
N ASP A 687 -27.56 -6.51 -2.58
CA ASP A 687 -27.58 -6.02 -3.96
C ASP A 687 -26.42 -6.64 -4.74
N GLY A 688 -26.75 -7.49 -5.72
CA GLY A 688 -25.73 -8.19 -6.48
C GLY A 688 -24.84 -7.20 -7.22
N ILE A 689 -23.60 -7.59 -7.51
CA ILE A 689 -22.73 -6.82 -8.40
C ILE A 689 -22.88 -7.37 -9.81
N TRP A 690 -23.29 -6.53 -10.77
CA TRP A 690 -23.33 -6.92 -12.17
C TRP A 690 -21.92 -7.28 -12.66
N SER A 691 -21.79 -8.43 -13.32
CA SER A 691 -20.55 -8.86 -13.94
C SER A 691 -20.71 -8.95 -15.46
N SER A 692 -20.12 -8.00 -16.20
CA SER A 692 -20.18 -7.99 -17.67
C SER A 692 -19.58 -9.25 -18.30
N ASN A 693 -18.54 -9.83 -17.69
CA ASN A 693 -17.89 -11.05 -18.18
C ASN A 693 -18.77 -12.30 -18.06
N TYR A 694 -19.61 -12.35 -17.01
CA TYR A 694 -20.51 -13.49 -16.75
C TYR A 694 -21.96 -13.20 -17.14
N ASN A 695 -22.25 -11.97 -17.58
CA ASN A 695 -23.56 -11.47 -17.98
C ASN A 695 -24.65 -11.75 -16.92
N THR A 696 -24.33 -11.56 -15.65
CA THR A 696 -25.21 -11.90 -14.54
C THR A 696 -24.82 -11.13 -13.28
N TYR A 697 -25.71 -11.11 -12.28
CA TYR A 697 -25.42 -10.57 -10.97
C TYR A 697 -24.69 -11.60 -10.09
N ILE A 698 -23.68 -11.13 -9.35
CA ILE A 698 -22.99 -11.91 -8.32
C ILE A 698 -23.68 -11.65 -6.98
N TYR A 699 -24.27 -12.70 -6.42
CA TYR A 699 -25.03 -12.67 -5.17
C TYR A 699 -24.18 -13.16 -4.00
N THR A 700 -24.51 -12.73 -2.78
CA THR A 700 -23.87 -13.22 -1.55
C THR A 700 -24.89 -13.99 -0.71
N MET A 701 -24.58 -15.23 -0.32
CA MET A 701 -25.40 -16.05 0.58
C MET A 701 -24.73 -16.17 1.95
N VAL A 702 -25.54 -16.34 3.00
CA VAL A 702 -25.08 -16.51 4.38
C VAL A 702 -25.34 -17.94 4.86
N THR A 703 -24.33 -18.58 5.44
CA THR A 703 -24.48 -19.87 6.12
C THR A 703 -24.10 -19.72 7.59
N ARG A 704 -25.00 -20.11 8.49
CA ARG A 704 -24.77 -20.13 9.94
C ARG A 704 -24.66 -21.57 10.41
N PHE A 705 -23.72 -21.84 11.32
CA PHE A 705 -23.57 -23.16 11.93
C PHE A 705 -22.98 -23.03 13.33
N LYS A 706 -23.27 -23.99 14.23
CA LYS A 706 -22.86 -23.94 15.64
C LYS A 706 -21.35 -24.00 15.86
N GLY A 707 -20.60 -24.37 14.84
CA GLY A 707 -19.14 -24.45 14.86
C GLY A 707 -18.40 -23.14 14.61
N SER A 708 -19.10 -22.02 14.43
CA SER A 708 -18.46 -20.73 14.22
C SER A 708 -19.02 -19.60 15.10
N ASP A 709 -18.17 -18.61 15.37
CA ASP A 709 -18.54 -17.34 15.99
C ASP A 709 -19.23 -16.38 15.03
N PHE A 710 -19.04 -16.57 13.72
CA PHE A 710 -19.54 -15.64 12.70
C PHE A 710 -20.22 -16.38 11.55
N PRO A 711 -21.26 -15.80 10.92
CA PRO A 711 -21.82 -16.33 9.69
C PRO A 711 -20.78 -16.40 8.57
N ARG A 712 -20.96 -17.34 7.63
CA ARG A 712 -20.10 -17.49 6.44
C ARG A 712 -20.76 -16.90 5.22
N LEU A 713 -19.99 -16.16 4.44
CA LEU A 713 -20.43 -15.52 3.22
C LEU A 713 -19.90 -16.30 2.03
N LEU A 714 -20.79 -16.66 1.10
CA LEU A 714 -20.42 -17.26 -0.18
C LEU A 714 -20.93 -16.39 -1.31
N LYS A 715 -20.07 -16.08 -2.28
CA LYS A 715 -20.51 -15.42 -3.50
C LYS A 715 -20.88 -16.46 -4.53
N ILE A 716 -22.03 -16.29 -5.16
CA ILE A 716 -22.55 -17.22 -6.17
C ILE A 716 -23.12 -16.44 -7.35
N TYR A 717 -23.22 -17.10 -8.50
CA TYR A 717 -23.82 -16.55 -9.71
C TYR A 717 -24.44 -17.67 -10.53
N GLN A 718 -25.37 -17.33 -11.41
CA GLN A 718 -25.94 -18.27 -12.36
C GLN A 718 -25.31 -18.07 -13.73
N ASP A 719 -24.78 -19.14 -14.33
CA ASP A 719 -24.09 -19.07 -15.62
C ASP A 719 -25.08 -18.88 -16.78
N GLN A 720 -24.74 -18.00 -17.72
CA GLN A 720 -25.62 -17.64 -18.84
C GLN A 720 -25.83 -18.76 -19.86
N TYR A 721 -24.93 -19.73 -19.96
CA TYR A 721 -25.00 -20.78 -20.97
C TYR A 721 -25.79 -21.98 -20.44
N ASP A 722 -25.46 -22.49 -19.25
CA ASP A 722 -26.11 -23.71 -18.74
C ASP A 722 -27.18 -23.47 -17.67
N HIS A 723 -27.33 -22.22 -17.25
CA HIS A 723 -28.29 -21.77 -16.25
C HIS A 723 -28.12 -22.49 -14.89
N GLN A 724 -26.93 -23.01 -14.58
CA GLN A 724 -26.63 -23.57 -13.27
C GLN A 724 -25.97 -22.53 -12.36
N TRP A 725 -26.15 -22.70 -11.06
CA TRP A 725 -25.49 -21.88 -10.05
C TRP A 725 -24.03 -22.31 -9.83
N TYR A 726 -23.13 -21.37 -9.61
CA TYR A 726 -21.70 -21.61 -9.37
C TYR A 726 -21.17 -20.72 -8.25
N ILE A 727 -20.12 -21.19 -7.58
CA ILE A 727 -19.41 -20.41 -6.58
C ILE A 727 -18.46 -19.45 -7.28
N PHE A 728 -18.57 -18.17 -6.93
CA PHE A 728 -17.79 -17.11 -7.55
C PHE A 728 -16.48 -16.86 -6.80
N SER A 729 -15.38 -16.82 -7.57
CA SER A 729 -14.07 -16.33 -7.11
C SER A 729 -13.58 -17.05 -5.84
N ASP A 730 -12.82 -16.36 -4.99
CA ASP A 730 -12.23 -16.84 -3.75
C ASP A 730 -13.22 -16.99 -2.58
N SER A 731 -14.52 -16.79 -2.80
CA SER A 731 -15.51 -16.82 -1.73
C SER A 731 -15.63 -18.19 -1.05
N TRP A 732 -15.29 -19.27 -1.75
CA TRP A 732 -15.17 -20.62 -1.19
C TRP A 732 -14.21 -20.67 0.01
N LYS A 733 -13.19 -19.80 0.07
CA LYS A 733 -12.24 -19.74 1.20
C LYS A 733 -12.92 -19.45 2.52
N GLY A 734 -14.03 -18.69 2.51
CA GLY A 734 -14.81 -18.37 3.71
C GLY A 734 -15.29 -19.60 4.47
N PHE A 735 -15.48 -20.73 3.78
CA PHE A 735 -15.91 -21.96 4.41
C PHE A 735 -14.74 -22.83 4.90
N CYS A 736 -13.51 -22.49 4.50
CA CYS A 736 -12.29 -23.16 4.91
C CYS A 736 -11.59 -22.52 6.12
N VAL A 737 -12.09 -21.38 6.63
CA VAL A 737 -11.50 -20.62 7.75
C VAL A 737 -12.07 -21.06 9.12
N ASP A 738 -11.65 -20.40 10.20
CA ASP A 738 -11.68 -20.88 11.59
C ASP A 738 -12.98 -21.56 12.05
N ILE A 739 -12.86 -22.72 12.70
CA ILE A 739 -13.96 -23.38 13.40
C ILE A 739 -13.59 -23.48 14.88
N LYS A 740 -14.59 -23.41 15.77
CA LYS A 740 -14.37 -23.52 17.21
C LYS A 740 -13.68 -24.84 17.52
N LYS A 741 -12.75 -24.86 18.47
CA LYS A 741 -12.07 -26.10 18.87
C LYS A 741 -13.09 -27.11 19.44
N PRO A 742 -13.05 -28.39 19.02
CA PRO A 742 -13.90 -29.41 19.61
C PRO A 742 -13.60 -29.52 21.11
N MET A 743 -14.65 -29.73 21.92
CA MET A 743 -14.48 -30.03 23.34
C MET A 743 -14.28 -31.53 23.47
N ILE A 744 -13.03 -31.94 23.70
CA ILE A 744 -12.74 -33.33 24.05
C ILE A 744 -13.34 -33.55 25.44
N LYS A 745 -14.36 -34.40 25.52
CA LYS A 745 -15.00 -34.72 26.80
C LYS A 745 -13.97 -35.38 27.71
N SER A 746 -13.52 -34.66 28.75
CA SER A 746 -12.70 -35.24 29.80
C SER A 746 -13.54 -36.26 30.57
N SER A 747 -13.03 -37.45 30.82
CA SER A 747 -13.70 -38.49 31.62
C SER A 747 -13.62 -38.24 33.13
N ILE A 748 -13.27 -37.01 33.54
CA ILE A 748 -13.02 -36.65 34.94
C ILE A 748 -14.34 -36.25 35.60
N THR A 749 -14.77 -37.01 36.60
CA THR A 749 -15.85 -36.62 37.51
C THR A 749 -15.33 -35.61 38.52
N PRO A 750 -16.09 -34.56 38.90
CA PRO A 750 -15.70 -33.67 40.00
C PRO A 750 -15.34 -34.49 41.23
N ARG A 751 -14.20 -34.15 41.83
CA ARG A 751 -13.67 -34.86 43.00
C ARG A 751 -14.57 -34.58 44.21
N THR A 752 -14.93 -35.61 44.98
CA THR A 752 -15.84 -35.48 46.14
C THR A 752 -15.24 -35.98 47.46
N ASP A 753 -14.01 -36.52 47.44
CA ASP A 753 -13.34 -37.16 48.59
C ASP A 753 -12.46 -36.20 49.42
N TYR A 754 -12.71 -34.89 49.40
CA TYR A 754 -11.92 -33.95 50.20
C TYR A 754 -12.14 -34.15 51.71
N ILE A 755 -11.05 -34.33 52.46
CA ILE A 755 -11.09 -34.48 53.91
C ILE A 755 -11.30 -33.10 54.54
N ALA A 756 -12.37 -32.94 55.32
CA ALA A 756 -12.72 -31.66 55.98
C ALA A 756 -11.61 -31.11 56.88
N ALA A 757 -10.88 -31.98 57.58
CA ALA A 757 -9.77 -31.59 58.46
C ALA A 757 -8.59 -30.91 57.74
N ASN A 758 -8.47 -31.10 56.42
CA ASN A 758 -7.41 -30.50 55.60
C ASN A 758 -7.82 -29.14 55.00
N GLN A 759 -9.09 -28.72 55.13
CA GLN A 759 -9.56 -27.48 54.55
C GLN A 759 -9.16 -26.27 55.43
N PRO A 760 -8.63 -25.18 54.84
CA PRO A 760 -8.38 -23.94 55.57
C PRO A 760 -9.68 -23.32 56.07
N ASN A 761 -9.62 -22.60 57.19
CA ASN A 761 -10.74 -21.82 57.69
C ASN A 761 -10.89 -20.54 56.87
N ILE A 762 -12.11 -20.22 56.43
CA ILE A 762 -12.38 -19.05 55.59
C ILE A 762 -13.37 -18.14 56.32
N PHE A 763 -12.96 -16.90 56.58
CA PHE A 763 -13.80 -15.84 57.11
C PHE A 763 -14.08 -14.83 56.01
N SER A 764 -15.35 -14.46 55.80
CA SER A 764 -15.76 -13.49 54.78
C SER A 764 -16.22 -12.20 55.46
N GLU A 765 -15.78 -11.07 54.95
CA GLU A 765 -16.19 -9.74 55.40
C GLU A 765 -16.46 -8.84 54.20
N GLU A 766 -17.41 -7.93 54.33
CA GLU A 766 -17.69 -6.89 53.34
C GLU A 766 -16.99 -5.61 53.78
N VAL A 767 -16.17 -5.05 52.91
CA VAL A 767 -15.32 -3.88 53.22
C VAL A 767 -15.50 -2.79 52.16
N ASP A 768 -15.56 -1.54 52.62
CA ASP A 768 -15.59 -0.36 51.75
C ASP A 768 -14.18 -0.05 51.21
N GLY A 769 -14.09 0.39 49.94
CA GLY A 769 -12.84 0.93 49.43
C GLY A 769 -12.87 1.46 48.01
N LYS A 770 -11.69 1.89 47.54
CA LYS A 770 -11.43 2.45 46.21
C LYS A 770 -10.80 1.40 45.30
N TYR A 771 -11.26 1.32 44.06
CA TYR A 771 -10.76 0.34 43.07
C TYR A 771 -10.63 0.94 41.67
N VAL A 772 -9.70 0.44 40.84
CA VAL A 772 -9.32 0.98 39.51
C VAL A 772 -9.92 0.16 38.35
N VAL A 773 -11.04 0.58 37.77
CA VAL A 773 -11.71 -0.12 36.66
C VAL A 773 -11.18 0.36 35.32
N TYR A 774 -10.67 -0.55 34.49
CA TYR A 774 -10.35 -0.21 33.11
C TYR A 774 -11.65 0.04 32.30
N ASN A 775 -11.89 1.28 31.92
CA ASN A 775 -13.02 1.66 31.10
C ASN A 775 -12.71 1.35 29.62
N LYS A 776 -13.22 0.23 29.10
CA LYS A 776 -13.02 -0.19 27.70
C LYS A 776 -13.45 0.86 26.66
N ILE A 777 -14.44 1.70 26.97
CA ILE A 777 -14.92 2.75 26.04
C ILE A 777 -13.94 3.93 26.00
N LYS A 778 -13.31 4.25 27.13
CA LYS A 778 -12.38 5.38 27.25
C LYS A 778 -10.91 5.00 27.17
N GLY A 779 -10.57 3.72 27.25
CA GLY A 779 -9.19 3.21 27.25
C GLY A 779 -8.37 3.63 28.48
N ILE A 780 -9.02 3.99 29.60
CA ILE A 780 -8.35 4.48 30.81
C ILE A 780 -8.85 3.77 32.06
N ASP A 781 -7.98 3.73 33.06
CA ASP A 781 -8.24 3.24 34.42
C ASP A 781 -9.02 4.29 35.25
N GLU A 782 -10.22 3.95 35.73
CA GLU A 782 -11.11 4.81 36.52
C GLU A 782 -11.18 4.36 37.99
N ILE A 783 -10.98 5.27 38.95
CA ILE A 783 -11.15 4.93 40.37
C ILE A 783 -12.64 4.99 40.76
N LYS A 784 -13.23 3.86 41.15
CA LYS A 784 -14.59 3.74 41.71
C LYS A 784 -14.55 3.47 43.22
N ILE A 785 -15.61 3.86 43.93
CA ILE A 785 -15.81 3.60 45.36
C ILE A 785 -16.96 2.61 45.51
N GLY A 786 -16.78 1.53 46.26
CA GLY A 786 -17.82 0.54 46.51
C GLY A 786 -17.45 -0.48 47.60
N LYS A 787 -18.42 -1.34 47.93
CA LYS A 787 -18.25 -2.49 48.82
C LYS A 787 -17.72 -3.69 48.06
N PHE A 788 -16.81 -4.45 48.66
CA PHE A 788 -16.28 -5.70 48.12
C PHE A 788 -16.16 -6.77 49.19
N THR A 789 -16.32 -8.02 48.75
CA THR A 789 -16.06 -9.20 49.58
C THR A 789 -14.55 -9.37 49.74
N GLN A 790 -14.10 -9.41 50.99
CA GLN A 790 -12.76 -9.80 51.38
C GLN A 790 -12.86 -11.14 52.10
N LYS A 791 -12.00 -12.09 51.73
CA LYS A 791 -11.89 -13.38 52.42
C LYS A 791 -10.53 -13.50 53.09
N LYS A 792 -10.56 -13.77 54.39
CA LYS A 792 -9.40 -14.12 55.20
C LYS A 792 -9.33 -15.65 55.30
N ILE A 793 -8.27 -16.23 54.73
CA ILE A 793 -8.08 -17.69 54.63
C ILE A 793 -6.95 -18.08 55.59
N THR A 794 -7.25 -18.89 56.60
CA THR A 794 -6.32 -19.32 57.64
C THR A 794 -6.00 -20.80 57.50
N PHE A 795 -4.73 -21.11 57.22
CA PHE A 795 -4.25 -22.48 57.08
C PHE A 795 -3.93 -23.11 58.45
N ASN A 796 -4.51 -24.28 58.73
CA ASN A 796 -4.14 -25.10 59.90
C ASN A 796 -2.68 -25.58 59.77
N THR A 797 -2.34 -26.10 58.59
CA THR A 797 -0.99 -26.41 58.15
C THR A 797 -0.83 -25.88 56.73
N ILE A 798 0.23 -25.12 56.46
CA ILE A 798 0.46 -24.55 55.13
C ILE A 798 0.98 -25.66 54.21
N PRO A 799 0.35 -25.89 53.04
CA PRO A 799 0.80 -26.92 52.12
C PRO A 799 2.20 -26.59 51.59
N SER A 800 3.13 -27.55 51.71
CA SER A 800 4.51 -27.42 51.24
C SER A 800 4.87 -28.42 50.14
N THR A 801 3.95 -29.31 49.78
CA THR A 801 4.10 -30.31 48.71
C THR A 801 2.88 -30.33 47.80
N ALA A 802 3.05 -30.83 46.57
CA ALA A 802 1.96 -31.08 45.62
C ALA A 802 0.93 -32.07 46.18
N ALA A 803 1.40 -33.07 46.93
CA ALA A 803 0.54 -34.03 47.61
C ALA A 803 -0.36 -33.35 48.66
N ASP A 804 0.15 -32.39 49.43
CA ASP A 804 -0.65 -31.65 50.42
C ASP A 804 -1.62 -30.68 49.77
N LEU A 805 -1.18 -29.96 48.73
CA LEU A 805 -2.02 -29.04 47.98
C LEU A 805 -3.22 -29.76 47.33
N SER A 806 -3.01 -30.95 46.77
CA SER A 806 -4.07 -31.73 46.13
C SER A 806 -5.17 -32.24 47.08
N LYS A 807 -4.98 -32.13 48.40
CA LYS A 807 -5.99 -32.49 49.42
C LYS A 807 -6.95 -31.34 49.73
N ILE A 808 -6.66 -30.13 49.26
CA ILE A 808 -7.44 -28.92 49.55
C ILE A 808 -8.39 -28.68 48.38
N SER A 809 -9.70 -28.57 48.67
CA SER A 809 -10.68 -28.28 47.63
C SER A 809 -10.60 -26.82 47.25
N ARG A 810 -10.62 -26.57 45.95
CA ARG A 810 -10.82 -25.25 45.36
C ARG A 810 -12.05 -25.24 44.47
N GLN A 811 -13.03 -26.09 44.75
CA GLN A 811 -14.31 -26.07 44.07
C GLN A 811 -15.15 -24.87 44.51
N GLY A 812 -15.99 -24.38 43.60
CA GLY A 812 -16.96 -23.33 43.86
C GLY A 812 -18.31 -23.64 43.19
N PRO A 813 -19.34 -22.81 43.41
CA PRO A 813 -20.59 -22.91 42.67
C PRO A 813 -20.32 -22.81 41.16
N LEU A 814 -21.10 -23.53 40.37
CA LEU A 814 -20.93 -23.60 38.91
C LEU A 814 -21.10 -22.21 38.29
N VAL A 815 -20.12 -21.77 37.49
CA VAL A 815 -20.18 -20.55 36.68
C VAL A 815 -21.10 -20.78 35.47
N GLN A 816 -22.20 -20.03 35.38
CA GLN A 816 -23.25 -20.17 34.37
C GLN A 816 -23.46 -18.85 33.62
N LYS A 817 -23.74 -18.92 32.32
CA LYS A 817 -24.13 -17.75 31.51
C LYS A 817 -25.58 -17.84 31.04
N ASP A 818 -26.24 -16.71 30.91
CA ASP A 818 -27.52 -16.59 30.19
C ASP A 818 -27.31 -16.44 28.67
N ASP A 819 -28.42 -16.33 27.92
CA ASP A 819 -28.42 -16.16 26.45
C ASP A 819 -27.77 -14.83 26.00
N GLU A 820 -27.56 -13.88 26.91
CA GLU A 820 -26.84 -12.62 26.69
C GLU A 820 -25.37 -12.70 27.15
N TYR A 821 -24.85 -13.90 27.45
CA TYR A 821 -23.49 -14.13 27.93
C TYR A 821 -23.17 -13.46 29.28
N ARG A 822 -24.19 -13.12 30.08
CA ARG A 822 -24.03 -12.56 31.43
C ARG A 822 -23.92 -13.70 32.44
N ASN A 823 -23.04 -13.54 33.43
CA ASN A 823 -22.90 -14.53 34.50
C ASN A 823 -24.10 -14.47 35.45
N VAL A 824 -24.76 -15.60 35.69
CA VAL A 824 -25.95 -15.72 36.54
C VAL A 824 -25.72 -16.56 37.82
N SER A 825 -24.47 -16.89 38.12
CA SER A 825 -24.11 -17.70 39.29
C SER A 825 -24.13 -16.93 40.62
N ASP A 826 -24.51 -17.63 41.70
CA ASP A 826 -24.36 -17.17 43.08
C ASP A 826 -22.87 -17.20 43.51
N LEU A 827 -22.17 -16.09 43.26
CA LEU A 827 -20.74 -15.95 43.57
C LEU A 827 -20.46 -15.50 45.01
N ASP A 828 -21.48 -15.13 45.77
CA ASP A 828 -21.30 -14.65 47.15
C ASP A 828 -20.80 -15.79 48.06
N ASN A 829 -21.20 -17.02 47.74
CA ASN A 829 -20.78 -18.25 48.39
C ASN A 829 -19.51 -18.89 47.78
N ASP A 830 -18.90 -18.27 46.77
CA ASP A 830 -17.73 -18.85 46.10
C ASP A 830 -16.44 -18.66 46.91
N ASN A 831 -16.01 -19.74 47.55
CA ASN A 831 -14.73 -19.81 48.25
C ASN A 831 -13.58 -20.29 47.36
N GLY A 832 -13.88 -20.99 46.24
CA GLY A 832 -12.89 -21.67 45.41
C GLY A 832 -11.93 -20.70 44.71
N ARG A 833 -12.46 -19.59 44.17
CA ARG A 833 -11.65 -18.54 43.51
C ARG A 833 -10.64 -17.86 44.43
N PHE A 834 -10.99 -17.70 45.71
CA PHE A 834 -10.06 -17.15 46.72
C PHE A 834 -9.09 -18.23 47.18
N MET A 835 -9.56 -19.48 47.31
CA MET A 835 -8.73 -20.61 47.72
C MET A 835 -7.60 -20.88 46.73
N VAL A 836 -7.84 -20.89 45.41
CA VAL A 836 -6.78 -21.10 44.41
C VAL A 836 -5.68 -20.04 44.51
N ALA A 837 -6.04 -18.78 44.79
CA ALA A 837 -5.09 -17.69 44.97
C ALA A 837 -4.30 -17.82 46.27
N ALA A 838 -4.94 -18.24 47.37
CA ALA A 838 -4.27 -18.51 48.64
C ALA A 838 -3.29 -19.70 48.54
N LEU A 839 -3.68 -20.76 47.84
CA LEU A 839 -2.85 -21.93 47.58
C LEU A 839 -1.63 -21.59 46.72
N TYR A 840 -1.77 -20.65 45.78
CA TYR A 840 -0.64 -20.16 45.01
C TYR A 840 0.38 -19.44 45.90
N ILE A 841 -0.07 -18.59 46.82
CA ILE A 841 0.80 -17.91 47.79
C ILE A 841 1.47 -18.92 48.74
N ALA A 842 0.74 -19.94 49.19
CA ALA A 842 1.30 -21.03 49.98
C ALA A 842 2.41 -21.77 49.20
N ALA A 843 2.22 -22.03 47.90
CA ALA A 843 3.25 -22.61 47.04
C ALA A 843 4.48 -21.70 46.91
N LEU A 844 4.31 -20.38 46.80
CA LEU A 844 5.43 -19.42 46.78
C LEU A 844 6.21 -19.44 48.10
N ARG A 845 5.55 -19.60 49.26
CA ARG A 845 6.22 -19.71 50.57
C ARG A 845 7.04 -20.99 50.70
N ALA A 846 6.60 -22.08 50.06
CA ALA A 846 7.33 -23.34 50.05
C ALA A 846 8.57 -23.32 49.15
N TRP A 847 8.77 -22.28 48.34
CA TRP A 847 9.85 -22.22 47.35
C TRP A 847 11.21 -21.96 48.01
N THR A 848 12.15 -22.86 47.75
CA THR A 848 13.57 -22.74 48.04
C THR A 848 14.36 -23.40 46.91
N PRO A 849 15.68 -23.18 46.78
CA PRO A 849 16.48 -23.88 45.79
C PRO A 849 16.37 -25.42 45.84
N SER A 850 16.13 -26.01 47.01
CA SER A 850 15.96 -27.48 47.19
C SER A 850 14.54 -27.96 46.92
N THR A 851 13.52 -27.11 47.08
CA THR A 851 12.09 -27.46 46.88
C THR A 851 11.52 -26.98 45.54
N ALA A 852 12.32 -26.33 44.69
CA ALA A 852 11.85 -25.72 43.43
C ALA A 852 11.06 -26.68 42.52
N LYS A 853 11.50 -27.94 42.39
CA LYS A 853 10.79 -28.97 41.60
C LYS A 853 9.42 -29.33 42.19
N GLU A 854 9.32 -29.34 43.51
CA GLU A 854 8.07 -29.63 44.20
C GLU A 854 7.08 -28.48 44.02
N VAL A 855 7.55 -27.24 44.13
CA VAL A 855 6.72 -26.06 43.86
C VAL A 855 6.30 -26.00 42.39
N ASP A 856 7.15 -26.38 41.43
CA ASP A 856 6.73 -26.50 40.03
C ASP A 856 5.57 -27.49 39.86
N ALA A 857 5.58 -28.62 40.58
CA ALA A 857 4.46 -29.56 40.58
C ALA A 857 3.20 -28.96 41.22
N MET A 858 3.33 -28.20 42.31
CA MET A 858 2.22 -27.45 42.92
C MET A 858 1.62 -26.43 41.94
N LEU A 859 2.46 -25.70 41.19
CA LEU A 859 2.01 -24.70 40.23
C LEU A 859 1.31 -25.33 39.02
N LYS A 860 1.79 -26.49 38.54
CA LYS A 860 1.07 -27.26 37.50
C LYS A 860 -0.32 -27.66 37.96
N ILE A 861 -0.48 -28.09 39.22
CA ILE A 861 -1.80 -28.41 39.79
C ILE A 861 -2.74 -27.19 39.78
N LEU A 862 -2.21 -25.99 40.05
CA LEU A 862 -3.01 -24.76 40.11
C LEU A 862 -3.27 -24.12 38.74
N CYS A 863 -2.45 -24.38 37.72
CA CYS A 863 -2.52 -23.73 36.41
C CYS A 863 -3.07 -24.64 35.29
N GLU A 864 -2.89 -25.96 35.39
CA GLU A 864 -3.23 -26.90 34.32
C GLU A 864 -4.53 -27.67 34.60
N SER A 865 -5.66 -27.09 34.20
CA SER A 865 -6.97 -27.75 34.25
C SER A 865 -7.14 -28.88 33.22
N PRO A 866 -8.14 -29.76 33.38
CA PRO A 866 -8.56 -30.71 32.34
C PRO A 866 -8.78 -30.05 30.97
N THR A 867 -9.48 -28.91 30.92
CA THR A 867 -9.72 -28.17 29.67
C THR A 867 -8.43 -27.63 29.06
N SER A 868 -7.54 -27.02 29.86
CA SER A 868 -6.25 -26.52 29.34
C SER A 868 -5.40 -27.63 28.72
N LYS A 869 -5.38 -28.82 29.34
CA LYS A 869 -4.67 -30.00 28.83
C LYS A 869 -5.29 -30.53 27.55
N ALA A 870 -6.62 -30.61 27.48
CA ALA A 870 -7.34 -31.03 26.28
C ALA A 870 -7.10 -30.08 25.09
N LEU A 871 -6.96 -28.78 25.36
CA LEU A 871 -6.65 -27.77 24.35
C LEU A 871 -5.18 -27.73 23.93
N GLY A 872 -4.30 -28.49 24.59
CA GLY A 872 -2.85 -28.42 24.42
C GLY A 872 -2.25 -27.09 24.89
N ALA A 873 -2.96 -26.36 25.76
CA ALA A 873 -2.51 -25.09 26.31
C ALA A 873 -1.71 -25.35 27.59
N GLU A 874 -0.38 -25.44 27.46
CA GLU A 874 0.51 -25.46 28.63
C GLU A 874 0.54 -24.06 29.28
N VAL A 875 -0.23 -23.88 30.35
CA VAL A 875 -0.29 -22.59 31.08
C VAL A 875 0.99 -22.34 31.89
N TYR A 876 1.59 -23.40 32.45
CA TYR A 876 2.87 -23.33 33.18
C TYR A 876 3.94 -24.19 32.49
N THR A 877 4.67 -23.57 31.58
CA THR A 877 5.67 -24.23 30.72
C THR A 877 7.03 -24.42 31.42
N ASN A 878 7.95 -25.14 30.79
CA ASN A 878 9.36 -25.19 31.21
C ASN A 878 10.00 -23.78 31.27
N HIS A 879 9.60 -22.88 30.37
CA HIS A 879 10.05 -21.48 30.39
C HIS A 879 9.49 -20.74 31.62
N SER A 880 8.26 -21.04 32.03
CA SER A 880 7.64 -20.51 33.24
C SER A 880 8.43 -20.94 34.50
N SER A 881 8.78 -22.23 34.61
CA SER A 881 9.63 -22.77 35.69
C SER A 881 11.02 -22.11 35.75
N GLN A 882 11.65 -21.90 34.58
CA GLN A 882 12.93 -21.19 34.50
C GLN A 882 12.79 -19.73 34.97
N SER A 883 11.75 -19.03 34.52
CA SER A 883 11.46 -17.65 34.91
C SER A 883 11.21 -17.52 36.41
N MET A 884 10.44 -18.44 36.99
CA MET A 884 10.19 -18.53 38.43
C MET A 884 11.52 -18.72 39.20
N THR A 885 12.36 -19.65 38.74
CA THR A 885 13.65 -19.93 39.36
C THR A 885 14.59 -18.74 39.34
N VAL A 886 14.68 -18.03 38.20
CA VAL A 886 15.50 -16.82 38.07
C VAL A 886 14.99 -15.73 39.01
N SER A 887 13.68 -15.46 39.01
CA SER A 887 13.08 -14.44 39.85
C SER A 887 13.31 -14.73 41.34
N MET A 888 13.04 -15.96 41.78
CA MET A 888 13.18 -16.34 43.19
C MET A 888 14.62 -16.28 43.70
N LYS A 889 15.62 -16.65 42.89
CA LYS A 889 17.05 -16.56 43.26
C LYS A 889 17.56 -15.13 43.27
N GLN A 890 17.00 -14.27 42.42
CA GLN A 890 17.42 -12.87 42.35
C GLN A 890 17.23 -12.20 43.71
N ASN A 891 18.32 -11.64 44.27
CA ASN A 891 18.33 -11.01 45.59
C ASN A 891 17.76 -11.89 46.72
N GLU A 892 17.86 -13.22 46.59
CA GLU A 892 17.31 -14.18 47.55
C GLU A 892 15.82 -13.94 47.87
N LYS A 893 15.03 -13.52 46.87
CA LYS A 893 13.58 -13.25 47.00
C LYS A 893 12.83 -14.37 47.69
N TYR A 894 13.23 -15.62 47.48
CA TYR A 894 12.65 -16.79 48.14
C TYR A 894 12.60 -16.70 49.68
N LYS A 895 13.47 -15.92 50.32
CA LYS A 895 13.47 -15.75 51.78
C LYS A 895 12.31 -14.90 52.30
N TYR A 896 11.66 -14.09 51.45
CA TYR A 896 10.66 -13.11 51.89
C TYR A 896 9.44 -12.97 50.98
N LEU A 897 9.51 -13.36 49.69
CA LEU A 897 8.44 -13.15 48.72
C LEU A 897 7.13 -13.82 49.15
N GLY A 898 7.13 -15.13 49.39
CA GLY A 898 5.93 -15.86 49.82
C GLY A 898 5.45 -15.42 51.21
N PHE A 899 6.36 -15.03 52.10
CA PHE A 899 6.04 -14.54 53.44
C PHE A 899 5.33 -13.18 53.40
N SER A 900 5.68 -12.30 52.45
CA SER A 900 5.13 -10.93 52.35
C SER A 900 3.61 -10.85 52.14
N TYR A 901 2.96 -11.95 51.79
CA TYR A 901 1.53 -12.05 51.56
C TYR A 901 0.73 -12.53 52.78
N PHE A 902 1.40 -12.93 53.86
CA PHE A 902 0.74 -13.35 55.10
C PHE A 902 0.41 -12.15 55.99
N ASP A 903 -0.71 -12.23 56.69
CA ASP A 903 -1.14 -11.20 57.63
C ASP A 903 -0.12 -11.02 58.76
N GLY A 904 0.08 -9.77 59.20
CA GLY A 904 1.05 -9.42 60.26
C GLY A 904 2.52 -9.37 59.81
N THR A 905 2.83 -9.63 58.54
CA THR A 905 4.18 -9.47 57.98
C THR A 905 4.43 -8.03 57.53
N SER A 906 5.69 -7.58 57.54
CA SER A 906 6.09 -6.30 56.96
C SER A 906 7.60 -6.27 56.62
N PRO A 907 8.07 -5.34 55.76
CA PRO A 907 9.51 -5.17 55.53
C PRO A 907 10.32 -4.93 56.82
N GLU A 908 9.73 -4.21 57.78
CA GLU A 908 10.34 -3.81 59.05
C GLU A 908 10.53 -5.00 60.01
N ASN A 909 9.62 -5.97 59.99
CA ASN A 909 9.73 -7.19 60.82
C ASN A 909 10.41 -8.36 60.10
N GLY A 910 11.02 -8.10 58.95
CA GLY A 910 11.66 -9.12 58.13
C GLY A 910 10.69 -10.11 57.50
N TYR A 911 9.42 -9.74 57.38
CA TYR A 911 8.29 -10.58 56.98
C TYR A 911 8.03 -11.77 57.91
N MET A 912 8.33 -11.62 59.20
CA MET A 912 8.05 -12.63 60.22
C MET A 912 6.64 -12.46 60.77
N SER A 913 5.85 -13.54 60.78
CA SER A 913 4.53 -13.59 61.44
C SER A 913 4.25 -15.02 61.91
N ASN A 914 3.56 -15.14 63.05
CA ASN A 914 3.01 -16.41 63.53
C ASN A 914 1.61 -16.68 62.96
N ASP A 915 1.07 -15.75 62.18
CA ASP A 915 -0.23 -15.85 61.55
C ASP A 915 -0.11 -16.61 60.21
N ASN A 916 -0.89 -17.69 60.06
CA ASN A 916 -0.97 -18.49 58.84
C ASN A 916 -2.15 -18.04 57.95
N SER A 917 -2.62 -16.82 58.13
CA SER A 917 -3.72 -16.27 57.37
C SER A 917 -3.28 -15.35 56.22
N ILE A 918 -4.09 -15.39 55.16
CA ILE A 918 -3.91 -14.61 53.94
C ILE A 918 -5.23 -13.90 53.65
N THR A 919 -5.15 -12.60 53.38
CA THR A 919 -6.29 -11.78 53.02
C THR A 919 -6.37 -11.57 51.51
N ILE A 920 -7.47 -12.00 50.89
CA ILE A 920 -7.71 -11.87 49.44
C ILE A 920 -8.99 -11.07 49.22
N LYS A 921 -8.89 -10.05 48.37
CA LYS A 921 -10.00 -9.16 48.03
C LYS A 921 -10.55 -9.52 46.68
N ASP A 922 -11.87 -9.49 46.60
CA ASP A 922 -12.57 -9.68 45.35
C ASP A 922 -12.50 -8.44 44.46
N TYR A 923 -12.49 -8.67 43.15
CA TYR A 923 -12.62 -7.64 42.14
C TYR A 923 -13.73 -8.03 41.17
N VAL A 924 -14.95 -8.23 41.68
CA VAL A 924 -16.09 -8.55 40.82
C VAL A 924 -16.54 -7.29 40.11
N TYR A 925 -15.87 -6.86 39.06
CA TYR A 925 -16.54 -6.16 37.96
C TYR A 925 -15.75 -6.38 36.66
N ASP A 926 -16.23 -7.40 35.93
CA ASP A 926 -16.03 -7.78 34.52
C ASP A 926 -14.73 -8.49 34.07
N GLY A 927 -14.80 -9.82 34.14
CA GLY A 927 -14.01 -10.74 33.35
C GLY A 927 -14.56 -11.00 31.96
N ASP A 928 -13.71 -11.17 30.95
CA ASP A 928 -14.16 -11.64 29.63
C ASP A 928 -14.54 -13.13 29.69
N TRP A 929 -15.63 -13.51 29.03
CA TRP A 929 -15.96 -14.92 28.83
C TRP A 929 -14.93 -15.52 27.89
N SER A 930 -14.34 -16.66 28.27
CA SER A 930 -13.50 -17.41 27.35
C SER A 930 -14.30 -18.53 26.73
N ASP A 931 -14.61 -18.43 25.44
CA ASP A 931 -15.30 -19.51 24.73
C ASP A 931 -14.47 -20.80 24.75
N ASN A 932 -13.14 -20.72 24.65
CA ASN A 932 -12.30 -21.93 24.68
C ASN A 932 -12.41 -22.68 26.01
N TYR A 933 -12.50 -21.97 27.14
CA TYR A 933 -12.57 -22.55 28.48
C TYR A 933 -14.00 -22.67 29.04
N GLU A 934 -15.01 -22.16 28.31
CA GLU A 934 -16.42 -22.06 28.72
C GLU A 934 -16.59 -21.53 30.15
N SER A 935 -15.83 -20.51 30.49
CA SER A 935 -15.79 -19.95 31.83
C SER A 935 -15.50 -18.46 31.78
N LYS A 936 -16.01 -17.73 32.77
CA LYS A 936 -15.72 -16.30 32.96
C LYS A 936 -14.35 -16.15 33.65
N ILE A 937 -13.49 -15.27 33.14
CA ILE A 937 -12.16 -15.05 33.71
C ILE A 937 -12.25 -13.99 34.81
N TYR A 938 -12.21 -14.39 36.07
CA TYR A 938 -12.26 -13.46 37.20
C TYR A 938 -10.88 -12.93 37.55
N THR A 939 -10.82 -11.72 38.10
CA THR A 939 -9.59 -11.16 38.67
C THR A 939 -9.76 -11.04 40.17
N VAL A 940 -8.81 -11.59 40.94
CA VAL A 940 -8.75 -11.43 42.40
C VAL A 940 -7.55 -10.56 42.78
N VAL A 941 -7.70 -9.76 43.83
CA VAL A 941 -6.63 -8.88 44.32
C VAL A 941 -6.01 -9.48 45.58
N VAL A 942 -4.71 -9.73 45.49
CA VAL A 942 -3.91 -10.18 46.62
C VAL A 942 -3.15 -8.99 47.19
N LYS A 943 -3.29 -8.77 48.49
CA LYS A 943 -2.53 -7.74 49.22
C LYS A 943 -1.23 -8.34 49.75
N SER A 944 -0.11 -7.66 49.52
CA SER A 944 1.18 -7.94 50.18
C SER A 944 1.57 -6.73 51.02
N SER A 945 2.15 -6.97 52.20
CA SER A 945 2.77 -5.93 53.02
C SER A 945 4.06 -5.38 52.39
N GLY A 946 4.65 -6.14 51.47
CA GLY A 946 5.90 -5.83 50.78
C GLY A 946 5.73 -5.21 49.38
N ALA A 947 4.52 -5.20 48.81
CA ALA A 947 4.26 -4.64 47.50
C ALA A 947 3.76 -3.18 47.56
N ASP A 948 4.27 -2.32 46.69
CA ASP A 948 3.81 -0.92 46.59
C ASP A 948 2.46 -0.79 45.86
N THR A 949 2.06 -1.80 45.10
CA THR A 949 0.78 -1.85 44.37
C THR A 949 0.05 -3.18 44.58
N PRO A 950 -1.29 -3.20 44.59
CA PRO A 950 -2.06 -4.45 44.69
C PRO A 950 -1.71 -5.43 43.57
N ARG A 951 -1.73 -6.73 43.86
CA ARG A 951 -1.37 -7.77 42.89
C ARG A 951 -2.63 -8.45 42.35
N LEU A 952 -2.73 -8.51 41.03
CA LEU A 952 -3.91 -9.05 40.34
C LEU A 952 -3.62 -10.47 39.86
N LEU A 953 -4.48 -11.42 40.23
CA LEU A 953 -4.40 -12.79 39.74
C LEU A 953 -5.68 -13.10 38.95
N LYS A 954 -5.53 -13.63 37.73
CA LYS A 954 -6.68 -14.04 36.92
C LYS A 954 -6.98 -15.51 37.18
N VAL A 955 -8.22 -15.85 37.42
CA VAL A 955 -8.67 -17.21 37.74
C VAL A 955 -9.92 -17.56 36.94
N TYR A 956 -10.12 -18.84 36.65
CA TYR A 956 -11.33 -19.35 35.99
C TYR A 956 -11.71 -20.69 36.59
N GLN A 957 -13.01 -21.02 36.55
CA GLN A 957 -13.48 -22.34 36.94
C GLN A 957 -13.45 -23.27 35.72
N ASP A 958 -12.88 -24.46 35.86
CA ASP A 958 -12.95 -25.46 34.80
C ASP A 958 -14.34 -26.12 34.79
N PRO A 959 -15.00 -26.22 33.63
CA PRO A 959 -16.38 -26.71 33.54
C PRO A 959 -16.51 -28.23 33.78
N PHE A 960 -15.41 -28.99 33.81
CA PHE A 960 -15.46 -30.44 33.98
C PHE A 960 -15.27 -30.88 35.44
N ASP A 961 -14.34 -30.28 36.18
CA ASP A 961 -14.05 -30.67 37.58
C ASP A 961 -14.55 -29.66 38.63
N LEU A 962 -15.07 -28.52 38.16
CA LEU A 962 -15.59 -27.40 38.96
C LEU A 962 -14.55 -26.74 39.88
N GLU A 963 -13.27 -27.06 39.71
CA GLU A 963 -12.17 -26.44 40.42
C GLU A 963 -11.76 -25.12 39.76
N TRP A 964 -11.28 -24.20 40.59
CA TRP A 964 -10.71 -22.95 40.15
C TRP A 964 -9.23 -23.10 39.80
N TYR A 965 -8.81 -22.50 38.69
CA TYR A 965 -7.44 -22.53 38.17
C TYR A 965 -6.92 -21.13 37.88
N ILE A 966 -5.61 -20.96 37.95
CA ILE A 966 -4.94 -19.72 37.53
C ILE A 966 -4.97 -19.65 36.00
N PHE A 967 -5.45 -18.52 35.48
CA PHE A 967 -5.59 -18.29 34.06
C PHE A 967 -4.31 -17.68 33.46
N SER A 968 -3.81 -18.32 32.40
CA SER A 968 -2.72 -17.80 31.55
C SER A 968 -1.47 -17.39 32.35
N ASP A 969 -0.76 -16.36 31.91
CA ASP A 969 0.47 -15.83 32.52
C ASP A 969 0.26 -15.04 33.82
N SER A 970 -0.96 -15.00 34.36
CA SER A 970 -1.27 -14.18 35.54
C SER A 970 -0.54 -14.63 36.82
N TRP A 971 -0.04 -15.88 36.87
CA TRP A 971 0.84 -16.37 37.94
C TRP A 971 2.07 -15.46 38.14
N LYS A 972 2.56 -14.80 37.08
CA LYS A 972 3.72 -13.89 37.15
C LYS A 972 3.48 -12.66 38.02
N SER A 973 2.22 -12.24 38.23
CA SER A 973 1.93 -10.96 38.90
C SER A 973 2.43 -10.91 40.34
N LEU A 974 2.38 -12.04 41.04
CA LEU A 974 2.69 -12.13 42.47
C LEU A 974 4.19 -12.29 42.77
N ILE A 975 5.05 -12.42 41.75
CA ILE A 975 6.50 -12.58 41.94
C ILE A 975 7.31 -11.30 41.63
N LEU A 976 6.62 -10.20 41.35
CA LEU A 976 7.22 -8.91 40.98
C LEU A 976 7.35 -7.97 42.18
N ASP A 977 8.47 -7.22 42.21
CA ASP A 977 8.71 -6.00 43.01
C ASP A 977 8.21 -6.01 44.46
N ILE A 978 8.63 -7.02 45.23
CA ILE A 978 8.47 -7.05 46.69
C ILE A 978 9.69 -6.38 47.36
N ARG A 979 9.43 -5.45 48.28
CA ARG A 979 10.45 -4.74 49.06
C ARG A 979 11.32 -5.74 49.83
N LYS A 980 12.62 -5.49 49.90
CA LYS A 980 13.53 -6.33 50.72
C LYS A 980 13.23 -6.11 52.22
N PRO A 981 13.47 -7.11 53.08
CA PRO A 981 13.56 -6.90 54.53
C PRO A 981 14.47 -5.72 54.86
N ILE A 982 14.03 -4.84 55.75
CA ILE A 982 14.89 -3.78 56.30
C ILE A 982 15.81 -4.47 57.30
N LYS A 983 17.12 -4.45 57.05
CA LYS A 983 18.10 -4.91 58.04
C LYS A 983 18.02 -3.98 59.24
N ASN A 984 17.70 -4.52 60.42
CA ASN A 984 18.13 -3.89 61.67
C ASN A 984 19.64 -4.03 61.83
#